data_AF-A0A6P8I734-F1
#
_entry.id   AF-A0A6P8I734-F1
#
_cell.length_a   1.000
_cell.length_b   1.000
_cell.length_c   1.000
_cell.angle_alpha   90.00
_cell.angle_beta   90.00
_cell.angle_gamma   90.00
#
_symmetry.space_group_name_H-M   'P 1'
#
loop_
_entity.id
_entity.type
_entity.pdbx_description
1 polymer ?
#
loop_
_entity_poly.entity_id
_entity_poly.type
_entity_poly.pdbx_seq_one_letter_code
_entity_poly.pdbx_strand_id
1 'polypeptide(L)'
;MFYLVLVVLCSLVGIPFLIRRRFRRFFTAILCTGLILTLTGLFFQHKEKAPSKDFGANFLLDYHLVRGEKIQAYLQQLSAKKHSVNEPICKLPVLDPFHKSVKSLIVPSPPLDCGKLHSSFENNTLQVKADGVVAVAYRIISRPKGDDFSSIVSEPLVVMNSKQDARKNVYEVEPGISGCIMHKSSKKCLHPFGGQANPNDGEKVVFHSDCCLGRIQFTMTPDKAIKHNSSGLCLHVNHETNHVSLAQNCSTKFNVLYGTLRVENSHLCLQSKSHPDIPENDGLLEVGKNCTEKFAFRSLREESFEGNATVNADFVRVDITRSEGKDSITEVHMQTAPKQEVLQRKVQPAGIPVNVAMIMFDSTSAANFVRQMPITRSYLKTRPTVFLEGETIVGDGTTAQLCAMLTGIPEEEQPEARRSMFKARPVDRWRWIFNDYKKRGYVTMYSEDSPGLGTFNLRLKGFRNPPTDHYGRPFWLEADKHARKDYCSTNQPIHKVTMKYSLSLFRSYPNNPKFAFLLFSDLSHGNMNALKYADQDLTDLLKTMDKESYLDESIVFIFGDHGVRYGSMRKTLQGKLEERLPHMSITFPSWFPKKYPQLYENVQRNAKLLTTPFDIYATLRHVISYPVPPRDLRFGQSLFIPMDPQNRTCASAGVEEHWCPCLNLERVPVDSSIVKQVVNYVVNFINSLLEERKKPKRVCHRLSLKEIKTAQMELPNKKVQRFKNSLANRKCDSCGVVLGQKDENNLIKDTLYQIQFLTSPNDGFYEASVQLKGGVPSIKGAISRVDTYGDQPRCIQDTHVHLMKFCYCR
;
A
#
# COMPACT_ATOMS: atom_id res chain seq x y z
N MET A 1 -50.37 37.03 8.19
CA MET A 1 -51.01 38.10 7.39
C MET A 1 -50.96 39.47 8.10
N PHE A 2 -49.79 39.85 8.62
CA PHE A 2 -49.44 41.21 9.09
C PHE A 2 -48.08 41.66 8.50
N TYR A 3 -47.54 40.84 7.58
CA TYR A 3 -46.26 41.02 6.89
C TYR A 3 -46.44 41.52 5.45
N LEU A 4 -47.70 41.66 4.99
CA LEU A 4 -48.03 42.07 3.62
C LEU A 4 -48.58 43.51 3.50
N VAL A 5 -48.67 44.24 4.61
CA VAL A 5 -49.21 45.62 4.63
C VAL A 5 -48.13 46.69 4.85
N LEU A 6 -46.93 46.32 5.31
CA LEU A 6 -45.80 47.27 5.44
C LEU A 6 -44.89 47.34 4.19
N VAL A 7 -45.07 46.45 3.23
CA VAL A 7 -44.22 46.35 2.02
C VAL A 7 -44.70 47.28 0.89
N VAL A 8 -45.89 47.88 1.00
CA VAL A 8 -46.50 48.69 -0.08
C VAL A 8 -46.39 50.21 0.13
N LEU A 9 -45.81 50.68 1.24
CA LEU A 9 -45.81 52.12 1.59
C LEU A 9 -44.45 52.84 1.63
N CYS A 10 -43.36 52.24 1.14
CA CYS A 10 -42.05 52.91 1.05
C CYS A 10 -41.39 52.85 -0.34
N SER A 11 -42.21 52.81 -1.40
CA SER A 11 -41.75 52.90 -2.80
C SER A 11 -42.11 54.24 -3.46
N LEU A 12 -41.98 55.36 -2.73
CA LEU A 12 -42.09 56.69 -3.31
C LEU A 12 -40.97 57.59 -2.75
N VAL A 13 -40.22 58.19 -3.67
CA VAL A 13 -39.11 59.15 -3.53
C VAL A 13 -37.72 58.55 -3.29
N GLY A 14 -36.93 58.53 -4.35
CA GLY A 14 -35.55 58.05 -4.37
C GLY A 14 -34.52 59.08 -3.90
N ILE A 15 -33.36 58.56 -3.45
CA ILE A 15 -31.99 59.09 -3.55
C ILE A 15 -31.01 57.95 -3.16
N PRO A 16 -29.79 57.85 -3.74
CA PRO A 16 -29.04 56.60 -3.87
C PRO A 16 -28.02 56.28 -2.75
N PHE A 17 -27.55 55.04 -2.84
CA PHE A 17 -26.55 54.27 -2.10
C PHE A 17 -25.21 55.00 -1.82
N LEU A 18 -25.11 55.91 -0.83
CA LEU A 18 -23.82 56.24 -0.14
C LEU A 18 -23.87 57.21 1.06
N ILE A 19 -25.01 57.44 1.73
CA ILE A 19 -25.05 58.24 2.98
C ILE A 19 -25.97 57.60 4.01
N ARG A 20 -25.40 56.70 4.82
CA ARG A 20 -25.79 56.40 6.24
C ARG A 20 -24.93 55.31 6.88
N ARG A 21 -23.83 54.91 6.22
CA ARG A 21 -22.65 54.31 6.85
C ARG A 21 -21.94 55.24 7.88
N ARG A 22 -22.54 56.39 8.20
CA ARG A 22 -22.14 57.39 9.22
C ARG A 22 -23.13 57.57 10.40
N PHE A 23 -24.13 56.69 10.55
CA PHE A 23 -24.93 56.54 11.80
C PHE A 23 -24.57 55.26 12.60
N ARG A 24 -23.50 54.58 12.19
CA ARG A 24 -22.72 53.68 13.05
C ARG A 24 -21.93 54.59 14.01
N ARG A 25 -21.94 54.29 15.32
CA ARG A 25 -20.99 54.78 16.36
C ARG A 25 -21.44 55.84 17.37
N PHE A 26 -22.70 56.28 17.42
CA PHE A 26 -23.15 57.26 18.44
C PHE A 26 -23.93 56.69 19.63
N PHE A 27 -24.26 55.39 19.67
CA PHE A 27 -25.02 54.78 20.79
C PHE A 27 -24.53 53.38 21.21
N THR A 28 -23.22 53.18 21.15
CA THR A 28 -22.53 52.15 21.95
C THR A 28 -21.72 52.90 23.00
N ALA A 29 -22.26 53.04 24.22
CA ALA A 29 -21.59 53.51 25.47
C ALA A 29 -22.43 54.49 26.33
N ILE A 30 -23.76 54.40 26.34
CA ILE A 30 -24.58 55.05 27.37
C ILE A 30 -25.49 53.98 27.97
N LEU A 31 -25.37 53.77 29.28
CA LEU A 31 -26.14 52.88 30.17
C LEU A 31 -25.62 51.44 30.37
N CYS A 32 -24.34 51.31 30.72
CA CYS A 32 -23.98 50.51 31.89
C CYS A 32 -24.22 51.37 33.15
N THR A 33 -25.10 50.93 34.07
CA THR A 33 -25.18 51.19 35.54
C THR A 33 -26.62 51.35 36.05
N GLY A 34 -27.01 50.60 37.11
CA GLY A 34 -28.03 51.04 38.08
C GLY A 34 -29.13 50.05 38.52
N LEU A 35 -29.00 49.57 39.79
CA LEU A 35 -30.00 49.00 40.73
C LEU A 35 -30.50 47.55 40.49
N ILE A 36 -30.32 46.50 41.32
CA ILE A 36 -30.17 46.23 42.78
C ILE A 36 -31.47 46.25 43.64
N LEU A 37 -31.85 45.03 44.07
CA LEU A 37 -32.40 44.50 45.35
C LEU A 37 -33.65 45.08 46.07
N THR A 38 -34.52 44.16 46.50
CA THR A 38 -35.18 44.09 47.84
C THR A 38 -35.24 42.62 48.30
N LEU A 39 -34.39 42.19 49.26
CA LEU A 39 -34.64 41.97 50.72
C LEU A 39 -35.14 40.53 51.08
N THR A 40 -34.25 39.59 51.49
CA THR A 40 -33.80 39.18 52.86
C THR A 40 -34.74 38.18 53.57
N GLY A 41 -34.35 37.14 54.34
CA GLY A 41 -33.09 36.60 54.91
C GLY A 41 -33.46 35.34 55.75
N LEU A 42 -32.68 34.25 55.71
CA LEU A 42 -31.64 33.83 56.69
C LEU A 42 -32.12 33.08 57.98
N PHE A 43 -31.58 31.85 58.11
CA PHE A 43 -30.99 31.20 59.29
C PHE A 43 -31.78 30.39 60.37
N PHE A 44 -31.27 29.16 60.57
CA PHE A 44 -30.94 28.40 61.81
C PHE A 44 -32.00 27.64 62.68
N GLN A 45 -31.74 26.32 62.81
CA GLN A 45 -31.69 25.44 64.01
C GLN A 45 -32.89 25.24 64.97
N HIS A 46 -33.34 23.97 65.09
CA HIS A 46 -33.40 23.13 66.32
C HIS A 46 -34.14 21.81 66.00
N LYS A 47 -33.53 20.61 66.06
CA LYS A 47 -33.22 19.68 67.18
C LYS A 47 -34.42 18.97 67.86
N GLU A 48 -34.36 17.63 67.78
CA GLU A 48 -34.72 16.61 68.80
C GLU A 48 -36.20 16.32 69.15
N LYS A 49 -36.69 15.11 68.85
CA LYS A 49 -36.70 13.89 69.73
C LYS A 49 -37.73 12.85 69.25
N ALA A 50 -37.34 11.58 69.31
CA ALA A 50 -38.24 10.42 69.21
C ALA A 50 -39.07 10.25 70.50
N PRO A 51 -40.19 9.50 70.45
CA PRO A 51 -40.18 8.19 71.10
C PRO A 51 -40.84 7.07 70.25
N SER A 52 -40.84 5.88 70.84
CA SER A 52 -40.82 4.55 70.24
C SER A 52 -42.16 3.79 70.25
N LYS A 53 -42.12 2.65 69.53
CA LYS A 53 -42.84 1.36 69.69
C LYS A 53 -44.02 1.02 68.76
N ASP A 54 -43.73 -0.03 67.99
CA ASP A 54 -44.54 -1.19 67.57
C ASP A 54 -45.89 -0.97 66.89
N PHE A 55 -45.93 -1.26 65.58
CA PHE A 55 -46.85 -2.27 65.00
C PHE A 55 -46.46 -2.59 63.54
N GLY A 56 -46.30 -3.87 63.19
CA GLY A 56 -46.52 -4.35 61.81
C GLY A 56 -45.32 -4.55 60.88
N ALA A 57 -44.28 -5.29 61.30
CA ALA A 57 -43.35 -5.91 60.37
C ALA A 57 -44.02 -7.12 59.67
N ASN A 58 -44.72 -6.88 58.55
CA ASN A 58 -44.99 -7.88 57.49
C ASN A 58 -45.73 -7.34 56.25
N PHE A 59 -45.84 -6.02 56.05
CA PHE A 59 -46.55 -5.46 54.88
C PHE A 59 -45.67 -4.67 53.90
N LEU A 60 -44.37 -4.53 54.16
CA LEU A 60 -43.44 -3.71 53.34
C LEU A 60 -42.40 -4.51 52.54
N LEU A 61 -42.29 -5.84 52.72
CA LEU A 61 -41.38 -6.65 51.90
C LEU A 61 -41.97 -7.05 50.55
N ASP A 62 -43.28 -7.32 50.46
CA ASP A 62 -43.92 -7.73 49.20
C ASP A 62 -44.13 -6.56 48.22
N TYR A 63 -44.25 -5.33 48.73
CA TYR A 63 -44.45 -4.15 47.86
C TYR A 63 -43.15 -3.68 47.17
N HIS A 64 -41.98 -4.01 47.72
CA HIS A 64 -40.68 -3.66 47.14
C HIS A 64 -40.12 -4.73 46.19
N LEU A 65 -40.44 -6.02 46.40
CA LEU A 65 -40.04 -7.10 45.49
C LEU A 65 -40.75 -7.01 44.12
N VAL A 66 -42.06 -6.73 44.10
CA VAL A 66 -42.86 -6.62 42.86
C VAL A 66 -42.48 -5.41 42.01
N ARG A 67 -41.98 -4.32 42.63
CA ARG A 67 -41.45 -3.14 41.90
C ARG A 67 -40.02 -3.34 41.41
N GLY A 68 -39.17 -4.02 42.18
CA GLY A 68 -37.79 -4.36 41.77
C GLY A 68 -37.76 -5.18 40.47
N GLU A 69 -38.60 -6.21 40.37
CA GLU A 69 -38.66 -7.07 39.18
C GLU A 69 -39.28 -6.38 37.95
N LYS A 70 -40.30 -5.54 38.13
CA LYS A 70 -40.86 -4.71 37.04
C LYS A 70 -39.86 -3.68 36.54
N ILE A 71 -39.06 -3.08 37.44
CA ILE A 71 -37.97 -2.18 37.07
C ILE A 71 -36.87 -2.95 36.34
N GLN A 72 -36.53 -4.17 36.73
CA GLN A 72 -35.49 -4.97 36.08
C GLN A 72 -35.91 -5.47 34.69
N ALA A 73 -37.18 -5.86 34.52
CA ALA A 73 -37.76 -6.18 33.22
C ALA A 73 -37.86 -4.94 32.31
N TYR A 74 -38.25 -3.78 32.85
CA TYR A 74 -38.27 -2.50 32.14
C TYR A 74 -36.87 -2.00 31.78
N LEU A 75 -35.88 -2.20 32.65
CA LEU A 75 -34.46 -1.90 32.39
C LEU A 75 -33.86 -2.87 31.36
N GLN A 76 -34.25 -4.15 31.34
CA GLN A 76 -33.90 -5.07 30.26
C GLN A 76 -34.56 -4.68 28.93
N GLN A 77 -35.82 -4.20 28.95
CA GLN A 77 -36.51 -3.69 27.76
C GLN A 77 -35.89 -2.39 27.24
N LEU A 78 -35.50 -1.48 28.13
CA LEU A 78 -34.75 -0.26 27.79
C LEU A 78 -33.34 -0.59 27.32
N SER A 79 -32.66 -1.57 27.92
CA SER A 79 -31.35 -2.08 27.46
C SER A 79 -31.46 -2.71 26.07
N ALA A 80 -32.51 -3.50 25.80
CA ALA A 80 -32.78 -4.10 24.51
C ALA A 80 -33.16 -3.05 23.43
N LYS A 81 -33.96 -2.04 23.77
CA LYS A 81 -34.23 -0.88 22.89
C LYS A 81 -32.98 -0.01 22.66
N LYS A 82 -32.14 0.15 23.67
CA LYS A 82 -30.87 0.91 23.55
C LYS A 82 -29.79 0.12 22.80
N HIS A 83 -29.88 -1.21 22.77
CA HIS A 83 -29.11 -2.09 21.89
C HIS A 83 -29.60 -1.99 20.44
N SER A 84 -30.91 -2.01 20.17
CA SER A 84 -31.42 -1.97 18.79
C SER A 84 -31.17 -0.63 18.07
N VAL A 85 -30.99 0.49 18.79
CA VAL A 85 -30.74 1.83 18.21
C VAL A 85 -29.26 2.06 17.84
N ASN A 86 -28.34 1.19 18.27
CA ASN A 86 -26.90 1.34 18.04
C ASN A 86 -26.27 0.24 17.17
N GLU A 87 -27.02 -0.77 16.71
CA GLU A 87 -26.47 -1.80 15.81
C GLU A 87 -26.23 -1.24 14.40
N PRO A 88 -25.03 -1.39 13.82
CA PRO A 88 -24.74 -0.91 12.47
C PRO A 88 -25.68 -1.51 11.41
N ILE A 89 -26.16 -0.66 10.50
CA ILE A 89 -27.00 -1.10 9.39
C ILE A 89 -26.26 -2.09 8.46
N CYS A 90 -24.94 -1.91 8.33
CA CYS A 90 -24.07 -2.87 7.68
C CYS A 90 -23.51 -3.84 8.71
N LYS A 91 -24.00 -5.08 8.71
CA LYS A 91 -23.40 -6.16 9.49
C LYS A 91 -22.18 -6.74 8.76
N LEU A 92 -20.99 -6.40 9.22
CA LEU A 92 -19.73 -6.90 8.65
C LEU A 92 -19.52 -8.40 8.97
N PRO A 93 -18.96 -9.20 8.04
CA PRO A 93 -18.66 -10.59 8.30
C PRO A 93 -17.42 -10.74 9.18
N VAL A 94 -17.46 -11.73 10.08
CA VAL A 94 -16.27 -12.16 10.84
C VAL A 94 -15.68 -13.39 10.16
N LEU A 95 -14.63 -13.19 9.36
CA LEU A 95 -13.98 -14.27 8.61
C LEU A 95 -12.96 -15.00 9.47
N ASP A 96 -12.94 -16.32 9.40
CA ASP A 96 -11.82 -17.14 9.89
C ASP A 96 -10.72 -17.19 8.83
N PRO A 97 -9.53 -16.59 9.07
CA PRO A 97 -8.44 -16.60 8.09
C PRO A 97 -7.97 -18.01 7.69
N PHE A 98 -8.21 -19.02 8.53
CA PHE A 98 -7.76 -20.41 8.32
C PHE A 98 -8.91 -21.38 8.05
N HIS A 99 -10.06 -20.86 7.63
CA HIS A 99 -11.24 -21.67 7.34
C HIS A 99 -10.95 -22.78 6.33
N LYS A 100 -11.59 -23.93 6.53
CA LYS A 100 -11.40 -25.15 5.73
C LYS A 100 -11.55 -24.96 4.21
N SER A 101 -12.36 -24.00 3.77
CA SER A 101 -12.59 -23.75 2.33
C SER A 101 -11.40 -23.11 1.62
N VAL A 102 -10.48 -22.47 2.37
CA VAL A 102 -9.30 -21.81 1.82
C VAL A 102 -7.99 -22.38 2.37
N LYS A 103 -8.04 -23.15 3.46
CA LYS A 103 -6.85 -23.68 4.15
C LYS A 103 -5.91 -24.47 3.23
N SER A 104 -6.44 -25.26 2.29
CA SER A 104 -5.64 -26.02 1.33
C SER A 104 -4.91 -25.16 0.29
N LEU A 105 -5.27 -23.89 0.16
CA LEU A 105 -4.66 -22.92 -0.77
C LEU A 105 -3.50 -22.15 -0.13
N ILE A 106 -3.34 -22.28 1.19
CA ILE A 106 -2.25 -21.68 1.96
C ILE A 106 -1.07 -22.63 1.88
N VAL A 107 -0.08 -22.29 1.05
CA VAL A 107 1.10 -23.13 0.84
C VAL A 107 2.35 -22.42 1.38
N PRO A 108 3.32 -23.15 1.94
CA PRO A 108 4.60 -22.58 2.33
C PRO A 108 5.34 -22.00 1.13
N SER A 109 5.86 -20.79 1.27
CA SER A 109 6.79 -20.19 0.30
C SER A 109 8.22 -20.59 0.68
N PRO A 110 9.01 -21.20 -0.22
CA PRO A 110 10.42 -21.51 0.05
C PRO A 110 11.22 -20.22 0.24
N PRO A 111 12.35 -20.19 0.97
CA PRO A 111 13.15 -18.97 1.14
C PRO A 111 13.48 -18.30 -0.19
N LEU A 112 13.37 -16.97 -0.25
CA LEU A 112 13.70 -16.20 -1.45
C LEU A 112 15.22 -16.03 -1.57
N ASP A 113 15.82 -16.58 -2.62
CA ASP A 113 17.25 -16.42 -2.93
C ASP A 113 17.45 -15.60 -4.21
N CYS A 114 17.76 -14.33 -4.00
CA CYS A 114 18.09 -13.39 -5.07
C CYS A 114 19.59 -13.33 -5.38
N GLY A 115 20.45 -14.11 -4.73
CA GLY A 115 21.90 -13.99 -4.89
C GLY A 115 22.53 -12.89 -4.03
N LYS A 116 23.73 -12.44 -4.42
CA LYS A 116 24.57 -11.54 -3.63
C LYS A 116 24.76 -10.20 -4.34
N LEU A 117 24.44 -9.11 -3.64
CA LEU A 117 24.78 -7.76 -4.09
C LEU A 117 26.29 -7.51 -4.06
N HIS A 118 26.79 -6.84 -5.08
CA HIS A 118 28.17 -6.40 -5.25
C HIS A 118 28.33 -4.88 -5.11
N SER A 119 27.23 -4.16 -5.06
CA SER A 119 27.21 -2.71 -4.89
C SER A 119 26.12 -2.25 -3.91
N SER A 120 26.32 -1.06 -3.35
CA SER A 120 25.34 -0.36 -2.51
C SER A 120 25.30 1.11 -2.92
N PHE A 121 24.14 1.75 -2.75
CA PHE A 121 23.97 3.16 -3.07
C PHE A 121 23.16 3.85 -1.98
N GLU A 122 23.86 4.62 -1.14
CA GLU A 122 23.27 5.33 -0.01
C GLU A 122 24.00 6.67 0.19
N ASN A 123 23.28 7.69 0.66
CA ASN A 123 23.83 9.03 0.93
C ASN A 123 24.61 9.61 -0.27
N ASN A 124 24.05 9.51 -1.48
CA ASN A 124 24.68 9.93 -2.73
C ASN A 124 26.06 9.28 -3.00
N THR A 125 26.35 8.14 -2.37
CA THR A 125 27.61 7.42 -2.53
C THR A 125 27.33 6.02 -3.05
N LEU A 126 27.72 5.77 -4.29
CA LEU A 126 27.77 4.42 -4.86
C LEU A 126 29.06 3.76 -4.38
N GLN A 127 28.95 2.59 -3.77
CA GLN A 127 30.10 1.76 -3.39
C GLN A 127 30.00 0.41 -4.10
N VAL A 128 31.13 -0.09 -4.59
CA VAL A 128 31.21 -1.38 -5.27
C VAL A 128 32.32 -2.20 -4.64
N LYS A 129 32.00 -3.43 -4.24
CA LYS A 129 32.92 -4.41 -3.66
C LYS A 129 32.68 -5.77 -4.29
N ALA A 130 33.59 -6.20 -5.15
CA ALA A 130 33.43 -7.44 -5.90
C ALA A 130 34.78 -8.02 -6.32
N ASP A 131 34.87 -9.34 -6.40
CA ASP A 131 36.06 -10.02 -6.89
C ASP A 131 35.83 -10.55 -8.31
N GLY A 132 36.91 -10.81 -9.04
CA GLY A 132 36.82 -11.28 -10.42
C GLY A 132 36.32 -10.21 -11.39
N VAL A 133 36.55 -8.94 -11.08
CA VAL A 133 36.01 -7.80 -11.82
C VAL A 133 37.07 -7.19 -12.72
N VAL A 134 36.66 -6.87 -13.94
CA VAL A 134 37.44 -6.26 -15.00
C VAL A 134 37.24 -4.74 -15.00
N ALA A 135 35.98 -4.30 -14.98
CA ALA A 135 35.61 -2.90 -14.98
C ALA A 135 34.25 -2.70 -14.31
N VAL A 136 34.03 -1.52 -13.76
CA VAL A 136 32.76 -1.10 -13.20
C VAL A 136 32.38 0.24 -13.79
N ALA A 137 31.17 0.32 -14.32
CA ALA A 137 30.57 1.58 -14.74
C ALA A 137 29.18 1.72 -14.12
N TYR A 138 28.75 2.96 -13.91
CA TYR A 138 27.37 3.25 -13.54
C TYR A 138 26.72 4.20 -14.54
N ARG A 139 25.39 4.14 -14.60
CA ARG A 139 24.55 5.02 -15.43
C ARG A 139 23.44 5.58 -14.56
N ILE A 140 23.11 6.85 -14.77
CA ILE A 140 21.98 7.49 -14.12
C ILE A 140 20.70 7.09 -14.86
N ILE A 141 19.70 6.63 -14.14
CA ILE A 141 18.38 6.29 -14.71
C ILE A 141 17.48 7.52 -14.54
N SER A 142 16.85 7.95 -15.63
CA SER A 142 16.01 9.15 -15.66
C SER A 142 14.75 8.94 -16.51
N ARG A 143 13.80 9.86 -16.37
CA ARG A 143 12.54 9.87 -17.11
C ARG A 143 12.66 10.77 -18.36
N PRO A 144 12.28 10.30 -19.55
CA PRO A 144 12.09 11.20 -20.68
C PRO A 144 11.00 12.25 -20.40
N LYS A 145 11.18 13.45 -20.96
CA LYS A 145 10.22 14.55 -20.79
C LYS A 145 8.90 14.19 -21.47
N GLY A 146 7.80 14.21 -20.72
CA GLY A 146 6.45 13.98 -21.26
C GLY A 146 6.07 12.51 -21.50
N ASP A 147 6.98 11.57 -21.26
CA ASP A 147 6.76 10.13 -21.47
C ASP A 147 6.85 9.36 -20.15
N ASP A 148 5.81 8.59 -19.86
CA ASP A 148 5.69 7.75 -18.67
C ASP A 148 5.95 6.28 -18.94
N PHE A 149 6.18 5.88 -20.19
CA PHE A 149 6.28 4.48 -20.60
C PHE A 149 7.72 4.03 -20.88
N SER A 150 8.68 4.96 -20.81
CA SER A 150 10.08 4.68 -21.07
C SER A 150 11.00 5.20 -19.96
N SER A 151 12.19 4.63 -19.87
CA SER A 151 13.32 5.10 -19.07
C SER A 151 14.51 5.41 -19.96
N ILE A 152 15.35 6.37 -19.56
CA ILE A 152 16.61 6.71 -20.22
C ILE A 152 17.75 6.43 -19.24
N VAL A 153 18.81 5.80 -19.74
CA VAL A 153 20.07 5.65 -19.02
C VAL A 153 21.12 6.59 -19.62
N SER A 154 21.94 7.21 -18.77
CA SER A 154 23.05 8.06 -19.23
C SER A 154 24.15 7.24 -19.92
N GLU A 155 25.12 7.93 -20.52
CA GLU A 155 26.42 7.34 -20.87
C GLU A 155 27.07 6.69 -19.63
N PRO A 156 27.86 5.60 -19.81
CA PRO A 156 28.56 4.95 -18.71
C PRO A 156 29.61 5.86 -18.08
N LEU A 157 29.58 5.94 -16.75
CA LEU A 157 30.58 6.62 -15.94
C LEU A 157 31.40 5.58 -15.18
N VAL A 158 32.71 5.59 -15.39
CA VAL A 158 33.63 4.60 -14.79
C VAL A 158 33.77 4.83 -13.29
N VAL A 159 33.68 3.75 -12.51
CA VAL A 159 34.05 3.74 -11.08
C VAL A 159 35.51 3.32 -10.98
N MET A 160 36.33 4.12 -10.30
CA MET A 160 37.74 3.81 -10.10
C MET A 160 37.92 2.77 -8.99
N ASN A 161 38.79 1.77 -9.24
CA ASN A 161 39.15 0.78 -8.23
C ASN A 161 40.22 1.36 -7.29
N SER A 162 39.92 1.55 -6.02
CA SER A 162 40.83 2.01 -4.97
C SER A 162 41.90 0.98 -4.60
N LYS A 163 41.69 -0.32 -4.91
CA LYS A 163 42.72 -1.37 -4.76
C LYS A 163 43.67 -1.43 -5.95
N GLN A 164 43.34 -0.74 -7.04
CA GLN A 164 44.15 -0.75 -8.25
C GLN A 164 45.29 0.26 -8.12
N ASP A 165 46.51 -0.24 -8.07
CA ASP A 165 47.68 0.60 -8.34
C ASP A 165 47.70 0.86 -9.85
N ALA A 166 47.36 2.09 -10.26
CA ALA A 166 47.36 2.49 -11.66
C ALA A 166 48.71 2.24 -12.38
N ARG A 167 49.80 1.99 -11.63
CA ARG A 167 51.12 1.64 -12.15
C ARG A 167 51.35 0.13 -12.37
N LYS A 168 50.50 -0.76 -11.85
CA LYS A 168 50.76 -2.23 -11.87
C LYS A 168 50.17 -3.01 -13.05
N ASN A 169 49.23 -2.42 -13.80
CA ASN A 169 48.52 -3.10 -14.90
C ASN A 169 48.78 -2.50 -16.29
N VAL A 170 49.78 -1.62 -16.39
CA VAL A 170 50.24 -1.00 -17.63
C VAL A 170 51.56 -1.66 -17.99
N TYR A 171 51.50 -2.56 -18.96
CA TYR A 171 52.66 -3.29 -19.47
C TYR A 171 53.13 -2.64 -20.77
N GLU A 172 54.40 -2.82 -21.10
CA GLU A 172 54.84 -2.52 -22.46
C GLU A 172 54.06 -3.37 -23.46
N VAL A 173 53.84 -2.84 -24.65
CA VAL A 173 53.23 -3.62 -25.72
C VAL A 173 54.27 -4.65 -26.15
N GLU A 174 54.01 -5.93 -25.88
CA GLU A 174 54.95 -7.01 -26.17
C GLU A 174 54.20 -8.24 -26.71
N PRO A 175 54.86 -9.07 -27.54
CA PRO A 175 54.27 -10.31 -28.03
C PRO A 175 53.75 -11.23 -26.92
N GLY A 176 52.55 -11.78 -27.11
CA GLY A 176 51.90 -12.70 -26.18
C GLY A 176 51.06 -12.03 -25.09
N ILE A 177 51.10 -10.69 -24.96
CA ILE A 177 50.28 -9.94 -23.99
C ILE A 177 49.02 -9.42 -24.68
N SER A 178 47.89 -9.52 -23.97
CA SER A 178 46.58 -9.02 -24.38
C SER A 178 46.11 -7.89 -23.45
N GLY A 179 45.50 -6.86 -24.03
CA GLY A 179 44.91 -5.75 -23.30
C GLY A 179 44.38 -4.66 -24.22
N CYS A 180 43.86 -3.57 -23.63
CA CYS A 180 43.57 -2.38 -24.41
C CYS A 180 44.85 -1.59 -24.64
N ILE A 181 45.10 -1.19 -25.89
CA ILE A 181 46.26 -0.35 -26.22
C ILE A 181 45.92 1.09 -25.82
N MET A 182 46.61 1.58 -24.79
CA MET A 182 46.41 2.91 -24.21
C MET A 182 47.53 3.85 -24.61
N HIS A 183 47.17 5.04 -25.08
CA HIS A 183 48.06 6.15 -25.27
C HIS A 183 48.47 6.76 -23.92
N LYS A 184 49.78 6.75 -23.61
CA LYS A 184 50.28 6.97 -22.24
C LYS A 184 50.06 8.39 -21.73
N SER A 185 50.15 9.43 -22.57
CA SER A 185 49.97 10.83 -22.12
C SER A 185 48.49 11.18 -21.95
N SER A 186 47.65 10.93 -22.95
CA SER A 186 46.21 11.27 -22.91
C SER A 186 45.33 10.28 -22.15
N LYS A 187 45.83 9.07 -21.87
CA LYS A 187 45.09 7.94 -21.26
C LYS A 187 43.92 7.40 -22.09
N LYS A 188 43.80 7.80 -23.37
CA LYS A 188 42.80 7.26 -24.31
C LYS A 188 43.25 5.92 -24.88
N CYS A 189 42.30 5.06 -25.24
CA CYS A 189 42.56 3.76 -25.85
C CYS A 189 42.23 3.74 -27.33
N LEU A 190 42.85 2.80 -28.04
CA LEU A 190 42.52 2.52 -29.45
C LEU A 190 41.18 1.78 -29.55
N HIS A 191 40.32 2.24 -30.45
CA HIS A 191 38.98 1.69 -30.73
C HIS A 191 38.83 1.45 -32.23
N PRO A 192 38.16 0.37 -32.67
CA PRO A 192 37.47 0.43 -33.96
C PRO A 192 36.47 1.59 -33.95
N PHE A 193 36.26 2.29 -35.06
CA PHE A 193 35.32 3.41 -35.10
C PHE A 193 33.92 2.98 -34.61
N GLY A 194 33.36 3.71 -33.64
CA GLY A 194 32.12 3.35 -32.93
C GLY A 194 32.27 2.25 -31.85
N GLY A 195 33.49 1.76 -31.58
CA GLY A 195 33.82 0.80 -30.53
C GLY A 195 33.24 -0.60 -30.72
N GLN A 196 32.86 -0.99 -31.94
CA GLN A 196 32.11 -2.23 -32.17
C GLN A 196 32.95 -3.48 -31.86
N ALA A 197 32.31 -4.55 -31.34
CA ALA A 197 33.00 -5.82 -31.08
C ALA A 197 33.37 -6.57 -32.38
N ASN A 198 32.56 -6.41 -33.44
CA ASN A 198 32.74 -7.05 -34.74
C ASN A 198 32.85 -5.99 -35.85
N PRO A 199 33.93 -5.20 -35.90
CA PRO A 199 34.17 -4.24 -36.97
C PRO A 199 34.32 -4.94 -38.33
N ASN A 200 33.98 -4.22 -39.41
CA ASN A 200 34.19 -4.69 -40.78
C ASN A 200 35.67 -4.69 -41.16
N ASP A 201 36.03 -5.45 -42.19
CA ASP A 201 37.35 -5.36 -42.83
C ASP A 201 37.56 -3.93 -43.40
N GLY A 202 38.69 -3.32 -43.09
CA GLY A 202 39.01 -1.92 -43.43
C GLY A 202 38.49 -0.88 -42.43
N GLU A 203 37.85 -1.27 -41.32
CA GLU A 203 37.30 -0.32 -40.33
C GLU A 203 38.39 0.54 -39.69
N LYS A 204 38.12 1.84 -39.52
CA LYS A 204 39.13 2.79 -39.01
C LYS A 204 39.39 2.56 -37.52
N VAL A 205 40.62 2.86 -37.09
CA VAL A 205 40.98 2.87 -35.67
C VAL A 205 41.13 4.30 -35.17
N VAL A 206 40.54 4.58 -34.01
CA VAL A 206 40.47 5.92 -33.41
C VAL A 206 40.90 5.92 -31.95
N PHE A 207 41.19 7.10 -31.41
CA PHE A 207 41.38 7.29 -29.98
C PHE A 207 40.04 7.56 -29.29
N HIS A 208 39.80 6.92 -28.15
CA HIS A 208 38.60 7.18 -27.35
C HIS A 208 38.87 7.05 -25.85
N SER A 209 38.15 7.80 -25.02
CA SER A 209 38.32 7.81 -23.56
C SER A 209 37.76 6.57 -22.85
N ASP A 210 36.85 5.85 -23.51
CA ASP A 210 36.39 4.53 -23.09
C ASP A 210 37.55 3.54 -23.24
N CYS A 211 37.85 2.77 -22.21
CA CYS A 211 38.97 1.85 -22.18
C CYS A 211 38.54 0.57 -21.47
N CYS A 212 39.23 -0.54 -21.72
CA CYS A 212 39.12 -1.73 -20.89
C CYS A 212 37.75 -2.45 -20.95
N LEU A 213 37.03 -2.32 -22.07
CA LEU A 213 35.92 -3.20 -22.42
C LEU A 213 36.45 -4.40 -23.21
N GLY A 214 35.85 -5.59 -23.03
CA GLY A 214 36.25 -6.80 -23.77
C GLY A 214 36.23 -6.62 -25.30
N ARG A 215 35.31 -5.79 -25.81
CA ARG A 215 35.12 -5.48 -27.24
C ARG A 215 36.21 -4.61 -27.90
N ILE A 216 37.19 -4.11 -27.15
CA ILE A 216 38.27 -3.23 -27.63
C ILE A 216 39.66 -3.73 -27.17
N GLN A 217 39.80 -5.05 -27.04
CA GLN A 217 41.05 -5.67 -26.66
C GLN A 217 41.88 -6.06 -27.88
N PHE A 218 43.19 -5.94 -27.72
CA PHE A 218 44.17 -6.34 -28.72
C PHE A 218 45.20 -7.28 -28.10
N THR A 219 45.73 -8.17 -28.91
CA THR A 219 46.86 -9.04 -28.58
C THR A 219 47.96 -8.79 -29.60
N MET A 220 49.19 -8.54 -29.13
CA MET A 220 50.35 -8.59 -30.01
C MET A 220 50.75 -10.05 -30.17
N THR A 221 50.70 -10.57 -31.38
CA THR A 221 51.04 -11.97 -31.67
C THR A 221 52.56 -12.20 -31.61
N PRO A 222 53.04 -13.45 -31.48
CA PRO A 222 54.48 -13.77 -31.48
C PRO A 222 55.24 -13.22 -32.70
N ASP A 223 54.58 -13.15 -33.85
CA ASP A 223 55.10 -12.57 -35.09
C ASP A 223 54.86 -11.05 -35.20
N LYS A 224 54.57 -10.38 -34.08
CA LYS A 224 54.46 -8.92 -33.93
C LYS A 224 53.33 -8.23 -34.71
N ALA A 225 52.33 -8.97 -35.18
CA ALA A 225 51.07 -8.33 -35.59
C ALA A 225 50.26 -7.95 -34.35
N ILE A 226 49.41 -6.94 -34.47
CA ILE A 226 48.50 -6.55 -33.38
C ILE A 226 47.09 -6.91 -33.81
N LYS A 227 46.49 -7.89 -33.16
CA LYS A 227 45.20 -8.49 -33.50
C LYS A 227 44.12 -8.00 -32.54
N HIS A 228 43.00 -7.51 -33.06
CA HIS A 228 41.79 -7.24 -32.31
C HIS A 228 41.12 -8.55 -31.89
N ASN A 229 40.92 -8.75 -30.58
CA ASN A 229 40.60 -10.07 -30.04
C ASN A 229 39.22 -10.56 -30.49
N SER A 230 38.19 -9.71 -30.44
CA SER A 230 36.80 -10.14 -30.67
C SER A 230 36.49 -10.42 -32.14
N SER A 231 37.04 -9.65 -33.08
CA SER A 231 36.81 -9.87 -34.52
C SER A 231 37.91 -10.69 -35.21
N GLY A 232 39.08 -10.79 -34.58
CA GLY A 232 40.25 -11.44 -35.16
C GLY A 232 40.97 -10.66 -36.26
N LEU A 233 40.53 -9.44 -36.58
CA LEU A 233 41.20 -8.55 -37.54
C LEU A 233 42.48 -7.94 -36.94
N CYS A 234 43.44 -7.57 -37.79
CA CYS A 234 44.73 -7.01 -37.38
C CYS A 234 44.84 -5.51 -37.70
N LEU A 235 45.60 -4.77 -36.89
CA LEU A 235 46.02 -3.41 -37.23
C LEU A 235 46.81 -3.44 -38.53
N HIS A 236 46.24 -2.81 -39.55
CA HIS A 236 46.79 -2.70 -40.88
C HIS A 236 47.08 -1.24 -41.21
N VAL A 237 48.28 -1.01 -41.73
CA VAL A 237 48.72 0.31 -42.19
C VAL A 237 48.60 0.35 -43.70
N ASN A 238 47.77 1.26 -44.21
CA ASN A 238 47.73 1.56 -45.62
C ASN A 238 48.86 2.55 -45.95
N HIS A 239 49.88 2.09 -46.69
CA HIS A 239 51.07 2.90 -46.99
C HIS A 239 50.84 4.06 -47.97
N GLU A 240 49.73 4.07 -48.71
CA GLU A 240 49.39 5.17 -49.63
C GLU A 240 48.75 6.35 -48.89
N THR A 241 47.95 6.05 -47.86
CA THR A 241 47.17 7.04 -47.12
C THR A 241 47.71 7.32 -45.71
N ASN A 242 48.67 6.50 -45.24
CA ASN A 242 49.17 6.45 -43.87
C ASN A 242 48.11 6.20 -42.79
N HIS A 243 46.89 5.80 -43.18
CA HIS A 243 45.82 5.52 -42.24
C HIS A 243 45.92 4.10 -41.65
N VAL A 244 45.47 3.98 -40.40
CA VAL A 244 45.44 2.71 -39.68
C VAL A 244 43.99 2.21 -39.61
N SER A 245 43.81 0.96 -39.98
CA SER A 245 42.51 0.28 -40.00
C SER A 245 42.64 -1.14 -39.44
N LEU A 246 41.52 -1.81 -39.24
CA LEU A 246 41.48 -3.25 -38.94
C LEU A 246 41.24 -4.02 -40.22
N ALA A 247 42.12 -4.96 -40.55
CA ALA A 247 41.99 -5.79 -41.74
C ALA A 247 42.23 -7.27 -41.46
N GLN A 248 41.70 -8.16 -42.31
CA GLN A 248 42.00 -9.59 -42.27
C GLN A 248 43.49 -9.86 -42.53
N ASN A 249 44.14 -8.97 -43.27
CA ASN A 249 45.56 -9.02 -43.53
C ASN A 249 46.39 -8.62 -42.30
N CYS A 250 47.08 -9.58 -41.71
CA CYS A 250 47.98 -9.40 -40.57
C CYS A 250 49.46 -9.20 -40.97
N SER A 251 49.75 -8.73 -42.20
CA SER A 251 51.12 -8.53 -42.69
C SER A 251 51.83 -7.35 -42.03
N THR A 252 51.09 -6.33 -41.55
CA THR A 252 51.68 -5.18 -40.85
C THR A 252 52.20 -5.62 -39.48
N LYS A 253 53.50 -5.49 -39.26
CA LYS A 253 54.18 -5.83 -37.99
C LYS A 253 54.67 -4.58 -37.29
N PHE A 254 54.73 -4.64 -35.96
CA PHE A 254 55.14 -3.49 -35.14
C PHE A 254 56.32 -3.85 -34.22
N ASN A 255 57.32 -2.99 -34.18
CA ASN A 255 58.39 -3.02 -33.19
C ASN A 255 58.07 -2.01 -32.08
N VAL A 256 58.34 -2.41 -30.84
CA VAL A 256 58.13 -1.53 -29.69
C VAL A 256 59.47 -0.94 -29.29
N LEU A 257 59.62 0.36 -29.47
CA LEU A 257 60.88 1.08 -29.21
C LEU A 257 60.61 2.20 -28.20
N TYR A 258 61.13 2.04 -26.97
CA TYR A 258 60.93 3.00 -25.87
C TYR A 258 59.45 3.35 -25.63
N GLY A 259 58.56 2.37 -25.83
CA GLY A 259 57.11 2.50 -25.70
C GLY A 259 56.38 3.05 -26.94
N THR A 260 57.09 3.39 -28.02
CA THR A 260 56.47 3.77 -29.30
C THR A 260 56.18 2.51 -30.12
N LEU A 261 55.11 2.52 -30.92
CA LEU A 261 54.79 1.42 -31.83
C LEU A 261 55.20 1.79 -33.26
N ARG A 262 56.35 1.27 -33.69
CA ARG A 262 56.97 1.54 -34.99
C ARG A 262 56.64 0.44 -35.97
N VAL A 263 56.23 0.78 -37.19
CA VAL A 263 56.01 -0.21 -38.25
C VAL A 263 57.34 -0.88 -38.62
N GLU A 264 57.36 -2.22 -38.64
CA GLU A 264 58.55 -3.00 -38.98
C GLU A 264 59.04 -2.69 -40.41
N ASN A 265 60.35 -2.60 -40.60
CA ASN A 265 60.99 -2.20 -41.86
C ASN A 265 60.61 -0.78 -42.37
N SER A 266 60.09 0.09 -41.50
CA SER A 266 59.75 1.48 -41.81
C SER A 266 60.27 2.45 -40.74
N HIS A 267 60.32 3.75 -41.03
CA HIS A 267 60.58 4.82 -40.06
C HIS A 267 59.29 5.44 -39.49
N LEU A 268 58.13 4.85 -39.80
CA LEU A 268 56.84 5.38 -39.39
C LEU A 268 56.39 4.76 -38.06
N CYS A 269 55.84 5.59 -37.18
CA CYS A 269 55.29 5.22 -35.87
C CYS A 269 53.81 5.55 -35.80
N LEU A 270 53.06 4.77 -35.02
CA LEU A 270 51.68 5.09 -34.69
C LEU A 270 51.62 6.45 -33.98
N GLN A 271 50.74 7.32 -34.47
CA GLN A 271 50.54 8.67 -33.95
C GLN A 271 49.09 9.14 -34.16
N SER A 272 48.70 10.15 -33.39
CA SER A 272 47.47 10.92 -33.56
C SER A 272 47.57 11.85 -34.76
N LYS A 273 46.54 11.84 -35.62
CA LYS A 273 46.41 12.81 -36.72
C LYS A 273 46.18 14.24 -36.24
N SER A 274 45.69 14.42 -35.02
CA SER A 274 45.29 15.73 -34.47
C SER A 274 46.42 16.35 -33.65
N HIS A 275 46.52 15.98 -32.37
CA HIS A 275 47.55 16.44 -31.45
C HIS A 275 48.25 15.25 -30.77
N PRO A 276 49.60 15.23 -30.67
CA PRO A 276 50.34 14.10 -30.12
C PRO A 276 50.02 13.81 -28.65
N ASP A 277 49.89 14.83 -27.81
CA ASP A 277 49.64 14.62 -26.38
C ASP A 277 48.16 14.54 -25.98
N ILE A 278 47.25 15.02 -26.85
CA ILE A 278 45.84 15.23 -26.51
C ILE A 278 44.94 14.87 -27.70
N PRO A 279 44.97 13.62 -28.22
CA PRO A 279 44.03 13.20 -29.25
C PRO A 279 42.58 13.39 -28.81
N GLU A 280 41.71 13.86 -29.70
CA GLU A 280 40.27 13.98 -29.47
C GLU A 280 39.59 12.61 -29.43
N ASN A 281 38.37 12.52 -28.89
CA ASN A 281 37.57 11.29 -29.03
C ASN A 281 37.16 11.16 -30.50
N ASP A 282 37.21 9.93 -31.01
CA ASP A 282 37.04 9.61 -32.43
C ASP A 282 38.13 10.24 -33.34
N GLY A 283 39.20 10.75 -32.75
CA GLY A 283 40.38 11.21 -33.47
C GLY A 283 41.07 10.04 -34.19
N LEU A 284 41.42 10.24 -35.47
CA LEU A 284 42.00 9.19 -36.30
C LEU A 284 43.43 8.82 -35.87
N LEU A 285 43.70 7.51 -35.88
CA LEU A 285 45.03 6.93 -35.76
C LEU A 285 45.68 6.81 -37.15
N GLU A 286 46.93 7.24 -37.25
CA GLU A 286 47.73 7.16 -38.47
C GLU A 286 49.16 6.72 -38.15
N VAL A 287 49.99 6.59 -39.18
CA VAL A 287 51.43 6.43 -39.02
C VAL A 287 52.18 7.64 -39.57
N GLY A 288 53.22 8.09 -38.87
CA GLY A 288 54.02 9.22 -39.31
C GLY A 288 55.44 9.19 -38.77
N LYS A 289 56.24 10.19 -39.14
CA LYS A 289 57.65 10.29 -38.75
C LYS A 289 57.83 10.73 -37.29
N ASN A 290 56.76 11.14 -36.60
CA ASN A 290 56.81 11.62 -35.23
C ASN A 290 56.69 10.44 -34.24
N CYS A 291 57.83 9.84 -33.90
CA CYS A 291 57.91 8.72 -32.95
C CYS A 291 58.01 9.18 -31.50
N THR A 292 57.10 10.05 -31.06
CA THR A 292 57.09 10.58 -29.67
C THR A 292 55.96 10.00 -28.82
N GLU A 293 54.88 9.55 -29.44
CA GLU A 293 53.71 8.98 -28.76
C GLU A 293 54.01 7.59 -28.21
N LYS A 294 53.69 7.40 -26.93
CA LYS A 294 53.95 6.15 -26.21
C LYS A 294 52.66 5.40 -25.97
N PHE A 295 52.69 4.10 -26.19
CA PHE A 295 51.59 3.18 -25.98
C PHE A 295 51.96 2.12 -24.94
N ALA A 296 50.94 1.53 -24.34
CA ALA A 296 51.08 0.40 -23.43
C ALA A 296 49.84 -0.49 -23.50
N PHE A 297 50.01 -1.78 -23.20
CA PHE A 297 48.87 -2.62 -22.90
C PHE A 297 48.40 -2.34 -21.48
N ARG A 298 47.11 -2.04 -21.34
CA ARG A 298 46.44 -2.11 -20.05
C ARG A 298 45.79 -3.49 -19.92
N SER A 299 46.37 -4.36 -19.10
CA SER A 299 45.82 -5.70 -18.86
C SER A 299 44.60 -5.62 -17.94
N LEU A 300 43.68 -6.55 -18.15
CA LEU A 300 42.48 -6.76 -17.35
C LEU A 300 42.63 -8.10 -16.62
N ARG A 301 43.60 -8.18 -15.70
CA ARG A 301 43.58 -9.30 -14.75
C ARG A 301 42.38 -9.10 -13.85
N GLU A 302 41.68 -10.20 -13.59
CA GLU A 302 40.64 -10.23 -12.56
C GLU A 302 41.26 -9.80 -11.23
N GLU A 303 40.71 -8.73 -10.65
CA GLU A 303 41.18 -8.21 -9.37
C GLU A 303 40.01 -8.12 -8.39
N SER A 304 40.37 -8.00 -7.11
CA SER A 304 39.43 -7.49 -6.12
C SER A 304 39.19 -6.02 -6.43
N PHE A 305 37.92 -5.67 -6.65
CA PHE A 305 37.45 -4.32 -6.89
C PHE A 305 36.87 -3.76 -5.60
N GLU A 306 37.37 -2.61 -5.18
CA GLU A 306 36.74 -1.76 -4.18
C GLU A 306 36.77 -0.34 -4.73
N GLY A 307 35.62 0.30 -4.87
CA GLY A 307 35.55 1.63 -5.46
C GLY A 307 34.33 2.38 -5.01
N ASN A 308 34.39 3.70 -5.08
CA ASN A 308 33.27 4.57 -4.78
C ASN A 308 33.10 5.68 -5.82
N ALA A 309 31.88 6.19 -5.92
CA ALA A 309 31.55 7.36 -6.72
C ALA A 309 30.48 8.18 -6.01
N THR A 310 30.63 9.50 -6.02
CA THR A 310 29.57 10.41 -5.57
C THR A 310 28.59 10.64 -6.70
N VAL A 311 27.31 10.30 -6.49
CA VAL A 311 26.25 10.37 -7.48
C VAL A 311 25.05 11.09 -6.90
N ASN A 312 24.74 12.28 -7.42
CA ASN A 312 23.56 13.05 -7.04
C ASN A 312 22.37 12.70 -7.96
N ALA A 313 21.83 11.50 -7.78
CA ALA A 313 20.66 11.03 -8.52
C ALA A 313 19.83 10.08 -7.64
N ASP A 314 18.53 9.99 -7.94
CA ASP A 314 17.65 9.04 -7.25
C ASP A 314 18.02 7.59 -7.64
N PHE A 315 18.38 7.36 -8.91
CA PHE A 315 18.44 6.02 -9.49
C PHE A 315 19.74 5.79 -10.27
N VAL A 316 20.36 4.64 -10.02
CA VAL A 316 21.56 4.21 -10.77
C VAL A 316 21.45 2.75 -11.21
N ARG A 317 21.98 2.48 -12.40
CA ARG A 317 22.33 1.14 -12.86
C ARG A 317 23.83 0.98 -12.76
N VAL A 318 24.29 -0.13 -12.23
CA VAL A 318 25.70 -0.48 -12.07
C VAL A 318 25.99 -1.70 -12.93
N ASP A 319 26.92 -1.58 -13.86
CA ASP A 319 27.36 -2.65 -14.73
C ASP A 319 28.77 -3.09 -14.32
N ILE A 320 28.86 -4.31 -13.81
CA ILE A 320 30.08 -4.94 -13.31
C ILE A 320 30.52 -5.96 -14.36
N THR A 321 31.55 -5.59 -15.10
CA THR A 321 32.13 -6.42 -16.16
C THR A 321 33.08 -7.44 -15.55
N ARG A 322 32.92 -8.70 -15.94
CA ARG A 322 33.82 -9.81 -15.57
C ARG A 322 34.62 -10.29 -16.78
N SER A 323 35.60 -11.16 -16.55
CA SER A 323 36.42 -11.72 -17.63
C SER A 323 35.60 -12.56 -18.61
N GLU A 324 36.17 -12.79 -19.79
CA GLU A 324 35.59 -13.59 -20.85
C GLU A 324 35.25 -15.02 -20.36
N GLY A 325 34.02 -15.46 -20.60
CA GLY A 325 33.49 -16.73 -20.08
C GLY A 325 32.74 -16.64 -18.74
N LYS A 326 32.68 -15.47 -18.09
CA LYS A 326 31.82 -15.22 -16.92
C LYS A 326 30.74 -14.19 -17.24
N ASP A 327 29.53 -14.43 -16.72
CA ASP A 327 28.43 -13.48 -16.88
C ASP A 327 28.71 -12.16 -16.17
N SER A 328 28.53 -11.06 -16.90
CA SER A 328 28.54 -9.72 -16.32
C SER A 328 27.32 -9.53 -15.40
N ILE A 329 27.47 -8.65 -14.42
CA ILE A 329 26.43 -8.38 -13.43
C ILE A 329 25.89 -6.97 -13.64
N THR A 330 24.57 -6.86 -13.72
CA THR A 330 23.87 -5.59 -13.67
C THR A 330 23.10 -5.51 -12.37
N GLU A 331 23.33 -4.47 -11.60
CA GLU A 331 22.62 -4.15 -10.37
C GLU A 331 21.95 -2.79 -10.50
N VAL A 332 20.78 -2.62 -9.89
CA VAL A 332 20.05 -1.36 -9.90
C VAL A 332 19.79 -0.93 -8.46
N HIS A 333 19.94 0.36 -8.19
CA HIS A 333 19.71 0.93 -6.86
C HIS A 333 18.85 2.18 -6.88
N MET A 334 18.07 2.32 -5.81
CA MET A 334 17.25 3.49 -5.53
C MET A 334 17.71 4.16 -4.23
N GLN A 335 17.78 5.47 -4.25
CA GLN A 335 17.80 6.33 -3.08
C GLN A 335 17.07 7.63 -3.40
N THR A 336 16.89 8.46 -2.38
CA THR A 336 16.42 9.83 -2.55
C THR A 336 17.62 10.76 -2.64
N ALA A 337 17.79 11.46 -3.76
CA ALA A 337 18.73 12.56 -3.89
C ALA A 337 18.03 13.89 -3.55
N PRO A 338 18.45 14.61 -2.49
CA PRO A 338 17.82 15.88 -2.12
C PRO A 338 17.82 16.90 -3.26
N LYS A 339 16.65 17.48 -3.55
CA LYS A 339 16.45 18.52 -4.56
C LYS A 339 16.37 19.89 -3.87
N GLN A 340 17.15 20.87 -4.35
CA GLN A 340 17.26 22.19 -3.71
C GLN A 340 15.91 22.92 -3.66
N GLU A 341 15.14 22.85 -4.73
CA GLU A 341 13.81 23.44 -4.82
C GLU A 341 12.79 22.79 -3.87
N VAL A 342 13.04 21.54 -3.44
CA VAL A 342 12.21 20.82 -2.47
C VAL A 342 12.64 21.18 -1.05
N LEU A 343 13.95 21.23 -0.77
CA LEU A 343 14.50 21.65 0.52
C LEU A 343 14.04 23.07 0.90
N GLN A 344 14.02 23.99 -0.06
CA GLN A 344 13.64 25.39 0.13
C GLN A 344 12.11 25.62 0.19
N ARG A 345 11.30 24.57 0.02
CA ARG A 345 9.83 24.69 -0.03
C ARG A 345 9.29 25.10 1.33
N LYS A 346 8.58 26.23 1.38
CA LYS A 346 7.95 26.73 2.61
C LYS A 346 6.81 25.81 3.06
N VAL A 347 6.88 25.37 4.32
CA VAL A 347 5.82 24.60 4.98
C VAL A 347 4.72 25.55 5.44
N GLN A 348 3.47 25.22 5.14
CA GLN A 348 2.33 25.97 5.64
C GLN A 348 1.94 25.46 7.04
N PRO A 349 1.81 26.32 8.07
CA PRO A 349 1.73 25.89 9.47
C PRO A 349 0.39 25.26 9.90
N ALA A 350 -0.57 25.07 8.99
CA ALA A 350 -1.90 24.56 9.32
C ALA A 350 -2.01 23.04 9.07
N GLY A 351 -2.79 22.36 9.91
CA GLY A 351 -3.01 20.91 9.88
C GLY A 351 -2.38 20.19 11.09
N ILE A 352 -2.45 18.86 11.06
CA ILE A 352 -1.78 17.99 12.02
C ILE A 352 -0.31 17.84 11.55
N PRO A 353 0.68 18.15 12.40
CA PRO A 353 2.09 18.14 12.01
C PRO A 353 2.64 16.71 11.99
N VAL A 354 2.28 15.95 10.96
CA VAL A 354 2.72 14.57 10.74
C VAL A 354 3.16 14.36 9.30
N ASN A 355 4.12 13.47 9.13
CA ASN A 355 4.37 12.76 7.89
C ASN A 355 3.22 11.78 7.61
N VAL A 356 3.05 11.42 6.34
CA VAL A 356 2.13 10.37 5.90
C VAL A 356 2.91 9.37 5.08
N ALA A 357 2.89 8.10 5.51
CA ALA A 357 3.45 6.98 4.76
C ALA A 357 2.33 5.98 4.47
N MET A 358 2.15 5.65 3.20
CA MET A 358 1.14 4.70 2.71
C MET A 358 1.86 3.55 2.03
N ILE A 359 1.70 2.35 2.58
CA ILE A 359 2.35 1.11 2.16
C ILE A 359 1.26 0.14 1.72
N MET A 360 1.14 -0.05 0.42
CA MET A 360 0.12 -0.91 -0.17
C MET A 360 0.72 -2.24 -0.64
N PHE A 361 0.12 -3.36 -0.26
CA PHE A 361 0.37 -4.67 -0.87
C PHE A 361 -0.86 -5.06 -1.69
N ASP A 362 -0.68 -5.23 -2.99
CA ASP A 362 -1.74 -5.63 -3.93
C ASP A 362 -2.42 -6.93 -3.48
N SER A 363 -3.71 -7.10 -3.79
CA SER A 363 -4.42 -8.38 -3.62
C SER A 363 -4.40 -8.94 -2.18
N THR A 364 -4.19 -8.08 -1.18
CA THR A 364 -4.06 -8.44 0.22
C THR A 364 -5.34 -8.16 1.02
N SER A 365 -6.11 -9.22 1.31
CA SER A 365 -7.24 -9.18 2.23
C SER A 365 -6.80 -9.06 3.69
N ALA A 366 -7.68 -8.59 4.58
CA ALA A 366 -7.43 -8.57 6.02
C ALA A 366 -7.10 -9.97 6.57
N ALA A 367 -7.81 -10.99 6.07
CA ALA A 367 -7.53 -12.38 6.39
C ALA A 367 -6.17 -12.85 5.84
N ASN A 368 -5.79 -12.44 4.63
CA ASN A 368 -4.48 -12.80 4.06
C ASN A 368 -3.33 -12.17 4.83
N PHE A 369 -3.48 -10.92 5.27
CA PHE A 369 -2.48 -10.26 6.11
C PHE A 369 -2.28 -11.00 7.44
N VAL A 370 -3.34 -11.53 8.06
CA VAL A 370 -3.22 -12.39 9.25
C VAL A 370 -2.44 -13.67 8.96
N ARG A 371 -2.61 -14.27 7.78
CA ARG A 371 -1.92 -15.50 7.38
C ARG A 371 -0.44 -15.28 7.08
N GLN A 372 -0.14 -14.24 6.30
CA GLN A 372 1.17 -14.08 5.66
C GLN A 372 2.07 -13.06 6.34
N MET A 373 1.52 -12.15 7.16
CA MET A 373 2.26 -11.09 7.85
C MET A 373 2.15 -11.15 9.39
N PRO A 374 2.23 -12.33 10.05
CA PRO A 374 2.03 -12.44 11.50
C PRO A 374 3.05 -11.66 12.34
N ILE A 375 4.31 -11.56 11.90
CA ILE A 375 5.37 -10.87 12.65
C ILE A 375 5.10 -9.36 12.63
N THR A 376 4.86 -8.81 11.43
CA THR A 376 4.49 -7.41 11.23
C THR A 376 3.25 -7.08 12.02
N ARG A 377 2.20 -7.90 11.92
CA ARG A 377 0.96 -7.68 12.65
C ARG A 377 1.16 -7.67 14.16
N SER A 378 2.04 -8.52 14.69
CA SER A 378 2.40 -8.54 16.11
C SER A 378 3.09 -7.24 16.53
N TYR A 379 4.06 -6.77 15.74
CA TYR A 379 4.73 -5.49 15.98
C TYR A 379 3.75 -4.31 15.93
N LEU A 380 2.85 -4.25 14.95
CA LEU A 380 1.86 -3.18 14.85
C LEU A 380 0.97 -3.05 16.09
N LYS A 381 0.64 -4.17 16.76
CA LYS A 381 -0.16 -4.19 17.99
C LYS A 381 0.57 -3.62 19.21
N THR A 382 1.88 -3.47 19.18
CA THR A 382 2.63 -2.83 20.28
C THR A 382 2.61 -1.30 20.18
N ARG A 383 2.10 -0.75 19.07
CA ARG A 383 1.96 0.69 18.83
C ARG A 383 0.48 1.13 18.85
N PRO A 384 0.20 2.45 18.88
CA PRO A 384 -1.15 2.99 18.65
C PRO A 384 -1.65 2.72 17.23
N THR A 385 -2.00 1.47 16.95
CA THR A 385 -2.49 1.02 15.65
C THR A 385 -3.96 0.66 15.72
N VAL A 386 -4.73 1.16 14.76
CA VAL A 386 -6.13 0.79 14.54
C VAL A 386 -6.24 -0.04 13.26
N PHE A 387 -6.88 -1.21 13.36
CA PHE A 387 -7.19 -2.06 12.21
C PHE A 387 -8.63 -1.78 11.79
N LEU A 388 -8.87 -1.36 10.55
CA LEU A 388 -10.23 -1.14 10.04
C LEU A 388 -10.81 -2.49 9.61
N GLU A 389 -11.78 -3.00 10.36
CA GLU A 389 -12.40 -4.31 10.14
C GLU A 389 -13.40 -4.29 8.96
N GLY A 390 -13.92 -3.10 8.63
CA GLY A 390 -14.90 -2.90 7.56
C GLY A 390 -14.36 -2.16 6.34
N GLU A 391 -13.04 -2.03 6.17
CA GLU A 391 -12.48 -1.43 4.95
C GLU A 391 -12.90 -2.24 3.74
N THR A 392 -13.54 -1.57 2.78
CA THR A 392 -14.29 -2.20 1.70
C THR A 392 -13.92 -1.65 0.34
N ILE A 393 -13.85 -2.53 -0.64
CA ILE A 393 -13.63 -2.18 -2.04
C ILE A 393 -14.79 -1.36 -2.64
N VAL A 394 -14.47 -0.43 -3.53
CA VAL A 394 -15.46 0.44 -4.20
C VAL A 394 -15.60 0.17 -5.69
N GLY A 395 -14.68 -0.61 -6.26
CA GLY A 395 -14.77 -1.13 -7.62
C GLY A 395 -13.84 -2.31 -7.84
N ASP A 396 -13.69 -2.68 -9.10
CA ASP A 396 -12.89 -3.84 -9.48
C ASP A 396 -11.41 -3.47 -9.70
N GLY A 397 -10.54 -4.00 -8.85
CA GLY A 397 -9.11 -3.85 -9.01
C GLY A 397 -8.52 -2.54 -8.52
N THR A 398 -7.19 -2.46 -8.61
CA THR A 398 -6.38 -1.38 -8.04
C THR A 398 -6.76 0.02 -8.52
N THR A 399 -7.02 0.19 -9.82
CA THR A 399 -7.34 1.51 -10.39
C THR A 399 -8.58 2.11 -9.71
N ALA A 400 -9.64 1.33 -9.48
CA ALA A 400 -10.85 1.81 -8.84
C ALA A 400 -10.58 2.29 -7.40
N GLN A 401 -9.78 1.54 -6.65
CA GLN A 401 -9.54 1.85 -5.24
C GLN A 401 -8.63 3.05 -5.10
N LEU A 402 -7.57 3.12 -5.90
CA LEU A 402 -6.64 4.24 -5.85
C LEU A 402 -7.22 5.52 -6.48
N CYS A 403 -8.15 5.43 -7.42
CA CYS A 403 -8.96 6.59 -7.82
C CYS A 403 -9.71 7.15 -6.60
N ALA A 404 -10.45 6.30 -5.89
CA ALA A 404 -11.20 6.71 -4.71
C ALA A 404 -10.29 7.24 -3.58
N MET A 405 -9.18 6.55 -3.30
CA MET A 405 -8.25 6.86 -2.20
C MET A 405 -7.41 8.12 -2.45
N LEU A 406 -6.97 8.34 -3.69
CA LEU A 406 -6.02 9.41 -4.01
C LEU A 406 -6.69 10.63 -4.64
N THR A 407 -7.98 10.53 -5.02
CA THR A 407 -8.72 11.67 -5.60
C THR A 407 -10.07 11.96 -4.96
N GLY A 408 -10.62 11.01 -4.19
CA GLY A 408 -11.97 11.12 -3.64
C GLY A 408 -13.08 10.99 -4.69
N ILE A 409 -12.75 10.59 -5.93
CA ILE A 409 -13.66 10.48 -7.07
C ILE A 409 -13.59 9.03 -7.61
N PRO A 410 -14.74 8.37 -7.83
CA PRO A 410 -14.77 7.02 -8.43
C PRO A 410 -14.09 6.99 -9.81
N GLU A 411 -13.48 5.86 -10.18
CA GLU A 411 -12.83 5.69 -11.51
C GLU A 411 -13.76 6.09 -12.66
N GLU A 412 -15.02 5.69 -12.58
CA GLU A 412 -16.03 5.96 -13.60
C GLU A 412 -16.45 7.43 -13.78
N GLU A 413 -16.09 8.28 -12.82
CA GLU A 413 -16.37 9.73 -12.84
C GLU A 413 -15.11 10.55 -13.14
N GLN A 414 -13.97 9.90 -13.37
CA GLN A 414 -12.73 10.58 -13.73
C GLN A 414 -12.77 11.13 -15.15
N PRO A 415 -12.01 12.22 -15.44
CA PRO A 415 -11.72 12.62 -16.81
C PRO A 415 -11.09 11.47 -17.62
N GLU A 416 -11.63 11.23 -18.82
CA GLU A 416 -11.22 10.12 -19.70
C GLU A 416 -9.70 10.05 -19.94
N ALA A 417 -9.11 8.94 -19.53
CA ALA A 417 -7.68 8.68 -19.60
C ALA A 417 -7.33 7.29 -20.17
N ARG A 418 -8.31 6.49 -20.56
CA ARG A 418 -8.09 5.14 -21.11
C ARG A 418 -7.32 5.19 -22.41
N ARG A 419 -6.36 4.28 -22.56
CA ARG A 419 -5.50 4.17 -23.75
C ARG A 419 -6.31 3.83 -25.00
N SER A 420 -7.38 3.05 -24.84
CA SER A 420 -8.30 2.61 -25.90
C SER A 420 -9.23 3.72 -26.41
N MET A 421 -9.35 4.85 -25.69
CA MET A 421 -10.35 5.87 -25.99
C MET A 421 -9.77 7.03 -26.79
N PHE A 422 -10.50 7.43 -27.84
CA PHE A 422 -10.15 8.59 -28.66
C PHE A 422 -10.15 9.88 -27.83
N LYS A 423 -9.16 10.76 -28.05
CA LYS A 423 -8.97 12.03 -27.32
C LYS A 423 -8.75 11.91 -25.80
N ALA A 424 -8.57 10.71 -25.26
CA ALA A 424 -8.17 10.51 -23.86
C ALA A 424 -6.88 11.27 -23.53
N ARG A 425 -6.77 11.78 -22.30
CA ARG A 425 -5.62 12.57 -21.82
C ARG A 425 -4.86 11.84 -20.71
N PRO A 426 -3.57 12.15 -20.49
CA PRO A 426 -2.86 11.74 -19.29
C PRO A 426 -3.58 12.16 -18.00
N VAL A 427 -3.36 11.44 -16.91
CA VAL A 427 -4.10 11.58 -15.66
C VAL A 427 -3.68 12.80 -14.82
N ASP A 428 -2.76 13.64 -15.30
CA ASP A 428 -2.22 14.82 -14.61
C ASP A 428 -3.28 15.78 -14.05
N ARG A 429 -4.44 15.86 -14.72
CA ARG A 429 -5.53 16.79 -14.36
C ARG A 429 -6.51 16.23 -13.33
N TRP A 430 -6.32 15.01 -12.86
CA TRP A 430 -7.14 14.45 -11.80
C TRP A 430 -6.84 15.14 -10.45
N ARG A 431 -7.73 14.94 -9.47
CA ARG A 431 -7.68 15.62 -8.17
C ARG A 431 -6.73 14.94 -7.18
N TRP A 432 -5.45 14.86 -7.53
CA TRP A 432 -4.48 14.10 -6.74
C TRP A 432 -4.20 14.68 -5.35
N ILE A 433 -4.33 13.84 -4.31
CA ILE A 433 -4.06 14.22 -2.92
C ILE A 433 -2.60 14.63 -2.70
N PHE A 434 -1.64 13.96 -3.36
CA PHE A 434 -0.23 14.31 -3.26
C PHE A 434 0.08 15.73 -3.78
N ASN A 435 -0.71 16.25 -4.73
CA ASN A 435 -0.58 17.65 -5.17
C ASN A 435 -1.00 18.63 -4.07
N ASP A 436 -2.00 18.29 -3.26
CA ASP A 436 -2.44 19.13 -2.15
C ASP A 436 -1.45 19.10 -0.99
N TYR A 437 -0.85 17.95 -0.71
CA TYR A 437 0.27 17.84 0.24
C TYR A 437 1.51 18.62 -0.25
N LYS A 438 1.86 18.51 -1.54
CA LYS A 438 2.95 19.28 -2.14
C LYS A 438 2.74 20.79 -1.99
N LYS A 439 1.52 21.30 -2.22
CA LYS A 439 1.17 22.72 -1.99
C LYS A 439 1.34 23.14 -0.52
N ARG A 440 1.19 22.21 0.43
CA ARG A 440 1.41 22.45 1.87
C ARG A 440 2.87 22.37 2.31
N GLY A 441 3.79 22.10 1.38
CA GLY A 441 5.22 22.05 1.65
C GLY A 441 5.79 20.65 1.85
N TYR A 442 4.98 19.60 1.67
CA TYR A 442 5.43 18.22 1.83
C TYR A 442 6.33 17.80 0.68
N VAL A 443 7.38 17.04 0.99
CA VAL A 443 8.13 16.21 0.04
C VAL A 443 7.23 15.04 -0.34
N THR A 444 7.07 14.79 -1.65
CA THR A 444 6.16 13.75 -2.14
C THR A 444 6.90 12.60 -2.81
N MET A 445 6.48 11.37 -2.53
CA MET A 445 7.01 10.15 -3.16
C MET A 445 5.88 9.25 -3.66
N TYR A 446 6.07 8.67 -4.86
CA TYR A 446 5.25 7.59 -5.40
C TYR A 446 6.15 6.55 -6.07
N SER A 447 6.12 5.32 -5.59
CA SER A 447 6.81 4.17 -6.20
C SER A 447 5.87 2.98 -6.30
N GLU A 448 5.87 2.31 -7.45
CA GLU A 448 5.08 1.12 -7.77
C GLU A 448 5.99 0.13 -8.48
N ASP A 449 6.17 -1.05 -7.89
CA ASP A 449 7.24 -1.98 -8.27
C ASP A 449 6.99 -2.77 -9.56
N SER A 450 5.74 -2.85 -10.01
CA SER A 450 5.36 -3.56 -11.25
C SER A 450 5.03 -2.56 -12.39
N PRO A 451 5.99 -2.19 -13.24
CA PRO A 451 5.76 -1.17 -14.27
C PRO A 451 4.77 -1.61 -15.35
N GLY A 452 4.69 -2.92 -15.62
CA GLY A 452 3.78 -3.55 -16.58
C GLY A 452 2.33 -3.62 -16.10
N LEU A 453 2.11 -3.79 -14.79
CA LEU A 453 0.78 -3.78 -14.17
C LEU A 453 0.39 -2.41 -13.58
N GLY A 454 1.22 -1.38 -13.82
CA GLY A 454 1.09 -0.08 -13.16
C GLY A 454 -0.33 0.48 -13.16
N THR A 455 -0.81 0.87 -11.98
CA THR A 455 -2.19 1.25 -11.66
C THR A 455 -2.79 2.22 -12.66
N PHE A 456 -2.02 3.25 -13.04
CA PHE A 456 -2.43 4.32 -13.95
C PHE A 456 -1.74 4.24 -15.33
N ASN A 457 -1.05 3.13 -15.63
CA ASN A 457 -0.27 2.95 -16.85
C ASN A 457 -0.72 1.74 -17.68
N LEU A 458 -1.21 0.65 -17.05
CA LEU A 458 -1.66 -0.55 -17.75
C LEU A 458 -2.77 -0.20 -18.75
N ARG A 459 -3.87 0.39 -18.24
CA ARG A 459 -5.07 0.73 -19.01
C ARG A 459 -5.21 2.22 -19.32
N LEU A 460 -4.54 3.08 -18.56
CA LEU A 460 -4.63 4.54 -18.69
C LEU A 460 -3.35 5.14 -19.28
N LYS A 461 -3.43 6.39 -19.74
CA LYS A 461 -2.32 7.10 -20.41
C LYS A 461 -1.16 7.52 -19.49
N GLY A 462 -1.13 7.08 -18.24
CA GLY A 462 -0.11 7.47 -17.28
C GLY A 462 -0.08 8.98 -17.04
N PHE A 463 1.05 9.44 -16.52
CA PHE A 463 1.30 10.84 -16.26
C PHE A 463 2.14 11.46 -17.37
N ARG A 464 1.87 12.70 -17.75
CA ARG A 464 2.76 13.47 -18.63
C ARG A 464 3.94 14.01 -17.84
N ASN A 465 3.68 14.59 -16.67
CA ASN A 465 4.68 15.10 -15.73
C ASN A 465 4.78 14.18 -14.51
N PRO A 466 5.96 14.05 -13.87
CA PRO A 466 6.08 13.26 -12.64
C PRO A 466 5.05 13.69 -11.59
N PRO A 467 4.24 12.77 -11.05
CA PRO A 467 3.18 13.11 -10.08
C PRO A 467 3.74 13.60 -8.74
N THR A 468 4.96 13.18 -8.39
CA THR A 468 5.59 13.44 -7.10
C THR A 468 7.02 13.97 -7.28
N ASP A 469 7.60 14.52 -6.22
CA ASP A 469 8.99 14.99 -6.23
C ASP A 469 9.96 13.82 -6.47
N HIS A 470 9.66 12.66 -5.88
CA HIS A 470 10.40 11.41 -6.04
C HIS A 470 9.46 10.37 -6.65
N TYR A 471 9.71 9.99 -7.91
CA TYR A 471 8.80 9.12 -8.69
C TYR A 471 9.56 7.89 -9.19
N GLY A 472 9.22 6.71 -8.65
CA GLY A 472 9.98 5.47 -8.82
C GLY A 472 9.83 4.79 -10.19
N ARG A 473 8.84 5.16 -11.01
CA ARG A 473 8.54 4.45 -12.26
C ARG A 473 9.70 4.31 -13.25
N PRO A 474 10.55 5.33 -13.51
CA PRO A 474 11.68 5.20 -14.42
C PRO A 474 12.70 4.15 -13.97
N PHE A 475 12.89 4.00 -12.65
CA PHE A 475 13.72 2.94 -12.09
C PHE A 475 13.12 1.58 -12.41
N TRP A 476 11.83 1.37 -12.12
CA TRP A 476 11.18 0.08 -12.33
C TRP A 476 11.16 -0.33 -13.81
N LEU A 477 10.94 0.61 -14.73
CA LEU A 477 11.05 0.37 -16.17
C LEU A 477 12.45 -0.07 -16.62
N GLU A 478 13.53 0.41 -15.98
CA GLU A 478 14.88 -0.07 -16.27
C GLU A 478 15.16 -1.41 -15.56
N ALA A 479 14.75 -1.55 -14.31
CA ALA A 479 14.95 -2.75 -13.51
C ALA A 479 14.30 -3.98 -14.13
N ASP A 480 13.10 -3.82 -14.71
CA ASP A 480 12.34 -4.89 -15.38
C ASP A 480 13.09 -5.50 -16.57
N LYS A 481 13.96 -4.72 -17.24
CA LYS A 481 14.82 -5.21 -18.35
C LYS A 481 15.92 -6.18 -17.87
N HIS A 482 16.23 -6.17 -16.57
CA HIS A 482 17.32 -6.94 -15.95
C HIS A 482 16.81 -7.89 -14.85
N ALA A 483 15.49 -8.09 -14.74
CA ALA A 483 14.90 -8.99 -13.77
C ALA A 483 15.28 -10.45 -14.11
N ARG A 484 15.88 -11.15 -13.14
CA ARG A 484 16.44 -12.50 -13.36
C ARG A 484 15.55 -13.63 -12.84
N LYS A 485 14.73 -13.37 -11.81
CA LYS A 485 13.91 -14.37 -11.10
C LYS A 485 12.66 -13.73 -10.52
N ASP A 486 11.62 -14.54 -10.35
CA ASP A 486 10.37 -14.14 -9.68
C ASP A 486 10.67 -13.50 -8.31
N TYR A 487 10.12 -12.31 -8.06
CA TYR A 487 10.25 -11.50 -6.84
C TYR A 487 11.64 -10.91 -6.53
N CYS A 488 12.61 -11.04 -7.45
CA CYS A 488 13.95 -10.46 -7.31
C CYS A 488 14.19 -9.38 -8.37
N SER A 489 14.69 -8.23 -7.93
CA SER A 489 15.25 -7.21 -8.83
C SER A 489 16.77 -7.30 -8.78
N THR A 490 17.39 -7.77 -9.87
CA THR A 490 18.83 -8.09 -9.93
C THR A 490 19.22 -9.08 -8.83
N ASN A 491 20.08 -8.70 -7.88
CA ASN A 491 20.55 -9.56 -6.79
C ASN A 491 19.89 -9.28 -5.42
N GLN A 492 18.68 -8.69 -5.39
CA GLN A 492 17.99 -8.39 -4.13
C GLN A 492 16.46 -8.57 -4.24
N PRO A 493 15.76 -8.87 -3.13
CA PRO A 493 14.30 -8.93 -3.11
C PRO A 493 13.67 -7.61 -3.53
N ILE A 494 12.66 -7.68 -4.40
CA ILE A 494 12.06 -6.48 -5.01
C ILE A 494 11.47 -5.53 -3.96
N HIS A 495 10.81 -6.07 -2.92
CA HIS A 495 10.19 -5.27 -1.87
C HIS A 495 11.22 -4.50 -1.04
N LYS A 496 12.42 -5.07 -0.83
CA LYS A 496 13.48 -4.39 -0.07
C LYS A 496 14.01 -3.15 -0.79
N VAL A 497 13.97 -3.14 -2.12
CA VAL A 497 14.42 -2.00 -2.93
C VAL A 497 13.52 -0.79 -2.65
N THR A 498 12.19 -0.94 -2.79
CA THR A 498 11.22 0.13 -2.48
C THR A 498 11.26 0.53 -0.99
N MET A 499 11.40 -0.43 -0.07
CA MET A 499 11.50 -0.13 1.37
C MET A 499 12.72 0.74 1.69
N LYS A 500 13.90 0.42 1.15
CA LYS A 500 15.11 1.25 1.31
C LYS A 500 14.94 2.63 0.67
N TYR A 501 14.33 2.69 -0.52
CA TYR A 501 14.03 3.96 -1.17
C TYR A 501 13.17 4.85 -0.26
N SER A 502 12.12 4.29 0.34
CA SER A 502 11.27 5.03 1.26
C SER A 502 12.02 5.53 2.50
N LEU A 503 12.85 4.69 3.12
CA LEU A 503 13.64 5.09 4.30
C LEU A 503 14.63 6.21 3.95
N SER A 504 15.22 6.16 2.74
CA SER A 504 16.12 7.21 2.26
C SER A 504 15.42 8.58 2.13
N LEU A 505 14.11 8.62 1.85
CA LEU A 505 13.33 9.87 1.79
C LEU A 505 13.29 10.57 3.15
N PHE A 506 13.08 9.78 4.21
CA PHE A 506 13.01 10.31 5.58
C PHE A 506 14.37 10.87 5.99
N ARG A 507 15.45 10.13 5.75
CA ARG A 507 16.83 10.54 6.03
C ARG A 507 17.29 11.76 5.22
N SER A 508 16.86 11.86 3.96
CA SER A 508 17.33 12.92 3.03
C SER A 508 16.71 14.30 3.27
N TYR A 509 15.58 14.35 3.98
CA TYR A 509 14.83 15.59 4.18
C TYR A 509 14.41 15.78 5.65
N PRO A 510 15.33 15.81 6.63
CA PRO A 510 14.96 15.73 8.05
C PRO A 510 13.97 16.82 8.52
N ASN A 511 13.95 17.98 7.86
CA ASN A 511 13.16 19.15 8.31
C ASN A 511 11.88 19.41 7.49
N ASN A 512 11.61 18.63 6.44
CA ASN A 512 10.42 18.82 5.60
C ASN A 512 9.38 17.74 5.93
N PRO A 513 8.07 18.02 5.91
CA PRO A 513 7.08 16.96 6.07
C PRO A 513 7.04 16.04 4.84
N LYS A 514 6.66 14.77 4.98
CA LYS A 514 6.66 13.75 3.90
C LYS A 514 5.27 13.21 3.62
N PHE A 515 4.96 13.02 2.34
CA PHE A 515 3.85 12.18 1.87
C PHE A 515 4.46 11.12 0.95
N ALA A 516 4.51 9.87 1.40
CA ALA A 516 5.06 8.76 0.64
C ALA A 516 3.99 7.71 0.35
N PHE A 517 3.86 7.32 -0.92
CA PHE A 517 2.98 6.26 -1.37
C PHE A 517 3.80 5.16 -2.07
N LEU A 518 3.80 3.97 -1.47
CA LEU A 518 4.54 2.80 -1.95
C LEU A 518 3.54 1.70 -2.29
N LEU A 519 3.67 1.13 -3.49
CA LEU A 519 2.82 0.07 -3.98
C LEU A 519 3.66 -1.15 -4.34
N PHE A 520 3.34 -2.28 -3.70
CA PHE A 520 3.96 -3.58 -3.88
C PHE A 520 2.99 -4.53 -4.61
N SER A 521 3.07 -4.60 -5.93
CA SER A 521 2.25 -5.47 -6.78
C SER A 521 2.94 -6.81 -7.05
N ASP A 522 4.21 -6.79 -7.43
CA ASP A 522 4.89 -8.00 -7.93
C ASP A 522 4.90 -9.12 -6.89
N LEU A 523 4.99 -8.78 -5.60
CA LEU A 523 5.02 -9.77 -4.53
C LEU A 523 3.71 -10.54 -4.35
N SER A 524 2.56 -9.93 -4.63
CA SER A 524 1.27 -10.40 -4.10
C SER A 524 0.14 -10.53 -5.12
N HIS A 525 0.21 -9.84 -6.27
CA HIS A 525 -0.84 -9.84 -7.29
C HIS A 525 -1.13 -11.26 -7.83
N GLY A 526 -0.08 -12.03 -8.15
CA GLY A 526 -0.22 -13.39 -8.72
C GLY A 526 -0.26 -14.52 -7.69
N ASN A 527 0.29 -14.29 -6.49
CA ASN A 527 0.48 -15.31 -5.48
C ASN A 527 0.30 -14.75 -4.07
N MET A 528 -0.85 -15.03 -3.46
CA MET A 528 -1.16 -14.57 -2.09
C MET A 528 -0.16 -15.05 -1.04
N ASN A 529 0.57 -16.16 -1.28
CA ASN A 529 1.53 -16.74 -0.33
C ASN A 529 2.90 -16.07 -0.40
N ALA A 530 3.25 -15.44 -1.52
CA ALA A 530 4.53 -14.75 -1.67
C ALA A 530 4.62 -13.47 -0.82
N LEU A 531 3.48 -12.91 -0.38
CA LEU A 531 3.44 -11.81 0.58
C LEU A 531 4.28 -12.09 1.84
N LYS A 532 4.39 -13.35 2.27
CA LYS A 532 5.17 -13.76 3.44
C LYS A 532 6.66 -13.37 3.37
N TYR A 533 7.22 -13.19 2.17
CA TYR A 533 8.60 -12.72 2.02
C TYR A 533 8.81 -11.32 2.58
N ALA A 534 7.77 -10.49 2.65
CA ALA A 534 7.86 -9.15 3.20
C ALA A 534 7.67 -9.09 4.72
N ASP A 535 7.25 -10.15 5.40
CA ASP A 535 6.83 -10.07 6.81
C ASP A 535 7.95 -9.62 7.74
N GLN A 536 9.10 -10.29 7.66
CA GLN A 536 10.26 -9.92 8.47
C GLN A 536 10.86 -8.58 8.00
N ASP A 537 11.02 -8.39 6.68
CA ASP A 537 11.65 -7.19 6.13
C ASP A 537 10.84 -5.90 6.40
N LEU A 538 9.50 -5.97 6.35
CA LEU A 538 8.64 -4.84 6.72
C LEU A 538 8.72 -4.56 8.22
N THR A 539 8.76 -5.60 9.06
CA THR A 539 8.96 -5.43 10.50
C THR A 539 10.29 -4.74 10.80
N ASP A 540 11.35 -5.11 10.10
CA ASP A 540 12.69 -4.51 10.28
C ASP A 540 12.74 -3.06 9.78
N LEU A 541 12.05 -2.74 8.68
CA LEU A 541 11.84 -1.35 8.25
C LEU A 541 11.14 -0.55 9.34
N LEU A 542 10.01 -1.04 9.87
CA LEU A 542 9.24 -0.32 10.89
C LEU A 542 10.05 -0.12 12.17
N LYS A 543 10.79 -1.14 12.63
CA LYS A 543 11.71 -1.00 13.78
C LYS A 543 12.83 0.01 13.52
N THR A 544 13.33 0.07 12.30
CA THR A 544 14.34 1.08 11.92
C THR A 544 13.75 2.48 11.94
N MET A 545 12.55 2.66 11.37
CA MET A 545 11.81 3.92 11.41
C MET A 545 11.47 4.35 12.85
N ASP A 546 11.22 3.40 13.75
CA ASP A 546 10.99 3.67 15.17
C ASP A 546 12.27 4.15 15.87
N LYS A 547 13.38 3.43 15.67
CA LYS A 547 14.70 3.77 16.21
C LYS A 547 15.18 5.15 15.76
N GLU A 548 14.86 5.52 14.51
CA GLU A 548 15.18 6.83 13.93
C GLU A 548 14.07 7.88 14.15
N SER A 549 13.09 7.61 15.02
CA SER A 549 11.98 8.50 15.38
C SER A 549 10.96 8.81 14.27
N TYR A 550 11.16 8.34 13.04
CA TYR A 550 10.23 8.56 11.93
C TYR A 550 8.82 8.02 12.18
N LEU A 551 8.65 6.91 12.91
CA LEU A 551 7.30 6.43 13.26
C LEU A 551 6.56 7.39 14.20
N ASP A 552 7.26 8.07 15.10
CA ASP A 552 6.67 9.05 16.00
C ASP A 552 6.48 10.43 15.35
N GLU A 553 6.85 10.57 14.07
CA GLU A 553 6.53 11.72 13.24
C GLU A 553 5.48 11.40 12.17
N SER A 554 5.05 10.14 12.04
CA SER A 554 4.26 9.68 10.89
C SER A 554 2.93 9.05 11.29
N ILE A 555 1.87 9.34 10.52
CA ILE A 555 0.75 8.42 10.39
C ILE A 555 1.10 7.43 9.27
N VAL A 556 1.14 6.14 9.60
CA VAL A 556 1.49 5.07 8.67
C VAL A 556 0.26 4.23 8.35
N PHE A 557 -0.09 4.15 7.07
CA PHE A 557 -1.15 3.30 6.54
C PHE A 557 -0.49 2.07 5.90
N ILE A 558 -0.79 0.87 6.38
CA ILE A 558 -0.42 -0.40 5.73
C ILE A 558 -1.70 -1.09 5.30
N PHE A 559 -1.86 -1.35 4.01
CA PHE A 559 -3.14 -1.79 3.47
C PHE A 559 -3.01 -2.65 2.21
N GLY A 560 -4.10 -3.32 1.84
CA GLY A 560 -4.32 -3.83 0.50
C GLY A 560 -5.41 -3.03 -0.21
N ASP A 561 -5.45 -3.09 -1.53
CA ASP A 561 -6.52 -2.48 -2.34
C ASP A 561 -7.74 -3.40 -2.44
N HIS A 562 -7.52 -4.69 -2.62
CA HIS A 562 -8.53 -5.75 -2.63
C HIS A 562 -7.92 -7.06 -2.14
N GLY A 563 -8.72 -8.10 -1.93
CA GLY A 563 -8.20 -9.48 -1.81
C GLY A 563 -7.99 -10.14 -3.18
N VAL A 564 -7.82 -11.46 -3.21
CA VAL A 564 -7.59 -12.22 -4.45
C VAL A 564 -8.82 -12.18 -5.37
N ARG A 565 -8.64 -11.69 -6.61
CA ARG A 565 -9.72 -11.45 -7.60
C ARG A 565 -9.99 -12.58 -8.57
N TYR A 566 -9.20 -13.65 -8.56
CA TYR A 566 -9.37 -14.80 -9.46
C TYR A 566 -8.82 -16.10 -8.85
N GLY A 567 -8.95 -17.22 -9.56
CA GLY A 567 -8.45 -18.51 -9.09
C GLY A 567 -9.34 -19.22 -8.05
N SER A 568 -8.81 -20.27 -7.44
CA SER A 568 -9.54 -21.17 -6.54
C SER A 568 -10.07 -20.48 -5.28
N MET A 569 -9.30 -19.56 -4.69
CA MET A 569 -9.74 -18.81 -3.52
C MET A 569 -10.99 -17.99 -3.87
N ARG A 570 -10.96 -17.23 -4.97
CA ARG A 570 -12.05 -16.37 -5.41
C ARG A 570 -13.36 -17.11 -5.75
N LYS A 571 -13.29 -18.41 -6.06
CA LYS A 571 -14.46 -19.27 -6.31
C LYS A 571 -15.22 -19.64 -5.04
N THR A 572 -14.63 -19.45 -3.86
CA THR A 572 -15.27 -19.72 -2.57
C THR A 572 -16.05 -18.49 -2.08
N LEU A 573 -17.15 -18.70 -1.35
CA LEU A 573 -17.89 -17.59 -0.73
C LEU A 573 -17.03 -16.79 0.27
N GLN A 574 -16.16 -17.48 1.02
CA GLN A 574 -15.14 -16.83 1.83
C GLN A 574 -14.20 -15.95 1.00
N GLY A 575 -13.63 -16.47 -0.08
CA GLY A 575 -12.72 -15.70 -0.94
C GLY A 575 -13.39 -14.49 -1.59
N LYS A 576 -14.69 -14.56 -1.90
CA LYS A 576 -15.50 -13.39 -2.31
C LYS A 576 -15.57 -12.31 -1.23
N LEU A 577 -15.76 -12.71 0.03
CA LEU A 577 -15.75 -11.74 1.13
C LEU A 577 -14.34 -11.19 1.38
N GLU A 578 -13.32 -12.04 1.32
CA GLU A 578 -11.92 -11.61 1.43
C GLU A 578 -11.50 -10.65 0.31
N GLU A 579 -11.95 -10.87 -0.93
CA GLU A 579 -11.77 -9.91 -2.04
C GLU A 579 -12.28 -8.51 -1.66
N ARG A 580 -13.43 -8.46 -0.99
CA ARG A 580 -14.14 -7.23 -0.64
C ARG A 580 -13.62 -6.54 0.61
N LEU A 581 -12.83 -7.24 1.42
CA LEU A 581 -12.35 -6.79 2.73
C LEU A 581 -10.82 -6.77 2.75
N PRO A 582 -10.19 -5.79 2.06
CA PRO A 582 -8.76 -5.57 2.11
C PRO A 582 -8.25 -5.33 3.53
N HIS A 583 -6.96 -5.61 3.75
CA HIS A 583 -6.30 -5.20 4.99
C HIS A 583 -6.21 -3.68 5.06
N MET A 584 -6.42 -3.08 6.23
CA MET A 584 -6.12 -1.68 6.49
C MET A 584 -5.74 -1.51 7.95
N SER A 585 -4.51 -1.07 8.20
CA SER A 585 -4.03 -0.68 9.52
C SER A 585 -3.45 0.72 9.49
N ILE A 586 -3.83 1.53 10.47
CA ILE A 586 -3.38 2.91 10.64
C ILE A 586 -2.62 3.01 11.94
N THR A 587 -1.31 3.18 11.86
CA THR A 587 -0.43 3.40 13.01
C THR A 587 -0.20 4.89 13.20
N PHE A 588 -0.45 5.37 14.42
CA PHE A 588 -0.28 6.76 14.80
C PHE A 588 1.00 6.95 15.62
N PRO A 589 1.58 8.16 15.64
CA PRO A 589 2.62 8.51 16.57
C PRO A 589 2.23 8.26 18.03
N SER A 590 3.20 7.90 18.89
CA SER A 590 2.95 7.62 20.31
C SER A 590 2.29 8.78 21.06
N TRP A 591 2.52 10.02 20.63
CA TRP A 591 1.94 11.24 21.20
C TRP A 591 0.51 11.52 20.70
N PHE A 592 0.09 10.96 19.56
CA PHE A 592 -1.18 11.32 18.92
C PHE A 592 -2.41 10.99 19.79
N PRO A 593 -2.55 9.79 20.39
CA PRO A 593 -3.67 9.50 21.29
C PRO A 593 -3.71 10.40 22.53
N LYS A 594 -2.56 10.91 22.97
CA LYS A 594 -2.46 11.82 24.14
C LYS A 594 -2.88 13.25 23.77
N LYS A 595 -2.47 13.72 22.59
CA LYS A 595 -2.72 15.08 22.12
C LYS A 595 -4.08 15.26 21.45
N TYR A 596 -4.56 14.22 20.75
CA TYR A 596 -5.83 14.20 20.01
C TYR A 596 -6.69 12.99 20.41
N PRO A 597 -7.03 12.82 21.70
CA PRO A 597 -7.73 11.62 22.19
C PRO A 597 -9.05 11.40 21.47
N GLN A 598 -9.85 12.46 21.27
CA GLN A 598 -11.13 12.37 20.57
C GLN A 598 -10.98 11.91 19.11
N LEU A 599 -9.95 12.38 18.38
CA LEU A 599 -9.76 11.96 17.00
C LEU A 599 -9.37 10.48 16.93
N TYR A 600 -8.51 10.04 17.84
CA TYR A 600 -8.08 8.64 17.92
C TYR A 600 -9.23 7.71 18.32
N GLU A 601 -10.05 8.08 19.31
CA GLU A 601 -11.26 7.36 19.71
C GLU A 601 -12.26 7.25 18.55
N ASN A 602 -12.42 8.32 17.75
CA ASN A 602 -13.29 8.28 16.57
C ASN A 602 -12.77 7.28 15.53
N VAL A 603 -11.47 7.23 15.28
CA VAL A 603 -10.87 6.22 14.37
C VAL A 603 -11.12 4.81 14.90
N GLN A 604 -10.93 4.57 16.20
CA GLN A 604 -11.20 3.27 16.83
C GLN A 604 -12.67 2.86 16.75
N ARG A 605 -13.60 3.81 16.89
CA ARG A 605 -15.03 3.56 16.76
C ARG A 605 -15.41 3.24 15.31
N ASN A 606 -14.93 4.07 14.37
CA ASN A 606 -15.22 3.92 12.94
C ASN A 606 -14.61 2.66 12.35
N ALA A 607 -13.51 2.15 12.93
CA ALA A 607 -12.87 0.90 12.51
C ALA A 607 -13.78 -0.34 12.56
N LYS A 608 -14.87 -0.29 13.34
CA LYS A 608 -15.87 -1.37 13.45
C LYS A 608 -17.06 -1.18 12.51
N LEU A 609 -17.03 -0.14 11.67
CA LEU A 609 -18.07 0.20 10.71
C LEU A 609 -17.54 0.02 9.29
N LEU A 610 -18.44 0.11 8.31
CA LEU A 610 -18.09 0.10 6.90
C LEU A 610 -17.27 1.35 6.54
N THR A 611 -15.99 1.15 6.24
CA THR A 611 -15.07 2.19 5.74
C THR A 611 -14.66 1.87 4.30
N THR A 612 -14.16 2.87 3.59
CA THR A 612 -13.81 2.79 2.18
C THR A 612 -12.59 3.66 1.86
N PRO A 613 -11.96 3.44 0.69
CA PRO A 613 -10.94 4.34 0.16
C PRO A 613 -11.35 5.82 0.13
N PHE A 614 -12.64 6.13 -0.06
CA PHE A 614 -13.12 7.52 0.00
C PHE A 614 -12.97 8.16 1.39
N ASP A 615 -13.11 7.38 2.47
CA ASP A 615 -12.91 7.84 3.83
C ASP A 615 -11.43 8.07 4.14
N ILE A 616 -10.55 7.26 3.54
CA ILE A 616 -9.10 7.49 3.59
C ILE A 616 -8.76 8.81 2.91
N TYR A 617 -9.27 9.07 1.70
CA TYR A 617 -9.08 10.38 1.03
C TYR A 617 -9.58 11.54 1.90
N ALA A 618 -10.77 11.40 2.48
CA ALA A 618 -11.34 12.39 3.40
C ALA A 618 -10.41 12.63 4.61
N THR A 619 -9.86 11.56 5.17
CA THR A 619 -8.94 11.63 6.32
C THR A 619 -7.62 12.30 5.96
N LEU A 620 -7.03 11.98 4.80
CA LEU A 620 -5.83 12.64 4.29
C LEU A 620 -6.06 14.14 4.08
N ARG A 621 -7.20 14.53 3.49
CA ARG A 621 -7.56 15.95 3.39
C ARG A 621 -7.72 16.59 4.78
N HIS A 622 -8.31 15.88 5.74
CA HIS A 622 -8.52 16.39 7.09
C HIS A 622 -7.18 16.60 7.82
N VAL A 623 -6.19 15.72 7.64
CA VAL A 623 -4.84 15.89 8.22
C VAL A 623 -4.27 17.27 7.89
N ILE A 624 -4.30 17.70 6.63
CA ILE A 624 -3.74 19.01 6.23
C ILE A 624 -4.69 20.19 6.47
N SER A 625 -5.99 19.96 6.67
CA SER A 625 -6.98 21.04 6.89
C SER A 625 -7.44 21.19 8.35
N TYR A 626 -7.03 20.29 9.24
CA TYR A 626 -7.36 20.32 10.66
C TYR A 626 -7.11 21.70 11.30
N PRO A 627 -8.04 22.23 12.13
CA PRO A 627 -9.22 21.57 12.69
C PRO A 627 -10.48 21.60 11.81
N VAL A 628 -10.37 22.02 10.55
CA VAL A 628 -11.53 22.15 9.66
C VAL A 628 -11.76 20.84 8.90
N PRO A 629 -12.93 20.18 9.07
CA PRO A 629 -13.27 19.01 8.28
C PRO A 629 -13.35 19.32 6.78
N PRO A 630 -12.91 18.39 5.91
CA PRO A 630 -13.10 18.56 4.47
C PRO A 630 -14.59 18.57 4.13
N ARG A 631 -14.98 19.53 3.30
CA ARG A 631 -16.30 19.62 2.68
C ARG A 631 -16.23 19.13 1.23
N ASP A 632 -17.39 18.99 0.59
CA ASP A 632 -17.52 18.65 -0.84
C ASP A 632 -17.05 17.24 -1.22
N LEU A 633 -17.30 16.27 -0.33
CA LEU A 633 -17.06 14.85 -0.56
C LEU A 633 -18.41 14.13 -0.68
N ARG A 634 -18.61 13.38 -1.77
CA ARG A 634 -19.87 12.68 -2.02
C ARG A 634 -20.04 11.43 -1.14
N PHE A 635 -18.98 10.63 -1.00
CA PHE A 635 -19.03 9.32 -0.31
C PHE A 635 -18.16 9.27 0.95
N GLY A 636 -17.01 9.95 0.90
CA GLY A 636 -15.98 9.87 1.94
C GLY A 636 -16.29 10.72 3.16
N GLN A 637 -16.15 10.15 4.34
CA GLN A 637 -16.18 10.83 5.63
C GLN A 637 -14.84 10.65 6.34
N SER A 638 -14.31 11.71 6.95
CA SER A 638 -13.04 11.59 7.66
C SER A 638 -13.18 10.67 8.88
N LEU A 639 -12.24 9.74 9.05
CA LEU A 639 -12.18 8.82 10.18
C LEU A 639 -12.00 9.54 11.53
N PHE A 640 -11.59 10.81 11.53
CA PHE A 640 -11.49 11.65 12.71
C PHE A 640 -12.84 12.17 13.22
N ILE A 641 -13.94 11.90 12.50
CA ILE A 641 -15.31 12.31 12.85
C ILE A 641 -16.14 11.05 13.09
N PRO A 642 -17.00 10.99 14.12
CA PRO A 642 -17.85 9.83 14.34
C PRO A 642 -18.77 9.58 13.14
N MET A 643 -18.74 8.36 12.59
CA MET A 643 -19.69 7.93 11.57
C MET A 643 -20.98 7.44 12.24
N ASP A 644 -22.12 7.78 11.64
CA ASP A 644 -23.42 7.30 12.10
C ASP A 644 -23.68 5.87 11.61
N PRO A 645 -23.77 4.87 12.51
CA PRO A 645 -23.96 3.47 12.15
C PRO A 645 -25.30 3.18 11.45
N GLN A 646 -26.32 4.02 11.63
CA GLN A 646 -27.63 3.86 10.97
C GLN A 646 -27.63 4.39 9.54
N ASN A 647 -26.81 5.41 9.27
CA ASN A 647 -26.71 6.03 7.95
C ASN A 647 -25.57 5.48 7.09
N ARG A 648 -24.64 4.71 7.68
CA ARG A 648 -23.49 4.13 6.97
C ARG A 648 -23.84 2.83 6.23
N THR A 649 -24.57 2.97 5.13
CA THR A 649 -24.89 1.89 4.18
C THR A 649 -23.83 1.78 3.06
N CYS A 650 -23.76 0.64 2.36
CA CYS A 650 -22.92 0.50 1.17
C CYS A 650 -23.16 1.59 0.12
N ALA A 651 -24.42 1.90 -0.18
CA ALA A 651 -24.77 2.96 -1.13
C ALA A 651 -24.25 4.35 -0.68
N SER A 652 -24.40 4.69 0.61
CA SER A 652 -23.88 5.96 1.17
C SER A 652 -22.35 6.04 1.14
N ALA A 653 -21.69 4.88 1.14
CA ALA A 653 -20.23 4.74 1.12
C ALA A 653 -19.65 4.64 -0.30
N GLY A 654 -20.48 4.73 -1.35
CA GLY A 654 -20.04 4.57 -2.74
C GLY A 654 -19.71 3.13 -3.12
N VAL A 655 -20.27 2.15 -2.40
CA VAL A 655 -20.08 0.71 -2.65
C VAL A 655 -21.33 0.16 -3.33
N GLU A 656 -21.18 -0.35 -4.54
CA GLU A 656 -22.26 -1.02 -5.25
C GLU A 656 -22.67 -2.35 -4.59
N GLU A 657 -23.92 -2.78 -4.79
CA GLU A 657 -24.46 -3.97 -4.13
C GLU A 657 -23.63 -5.24 -4.36
N HIS A 658 -23.04 -5.41 -5.54
CA HIS A 658 -22.21 -6.59 -5.84
C HIS A 658 -20.81 -6.53 -5.18
N TRP A 659 -20.39 -5.37 -4.69
CA TRP A 659 -19.18 -5.18 -3.88
C TRP A 659 -19.47 -5.12 -2.38
N CYS A 660 -20.72 -4.88 -1.99
CA CYS A 660 -21.14 -4.72 -0.61
C CYS A 660 -20.90 -5.97 0.25
N PRO A 661 -20.03 -5.94 1.28
CA PRO A 661 -19.71 -7.10 2.11
C PRO A 661 -20.73 -7.34 3.24
N CYS A 662 -21.67 -6.42 3.46
CA CYS A 662 -22.65 -6.54 4.53
C CYS A 662 -23.49 -7.82 4.38
N LEU A 663 -23.67 -8.51 5.49
CA LEU A 663 -24.47 -9.73 5.58
C LEU A 663 -25.96 -9.41 5.74
N ASN A 664 -26.79 -10.21 5.09
CA ASN A 664 -28.24 -10.19 5.18
C ASN A 664 -28.75 -11.54 5.71
N LEU A 665 -29.91 -11.54 6.34
CA LEU A 665 -30.62 -12.78 6.66
C LEU A 665 -31.36 -13.29 5.43
N GLU A 666 -30.92 -14.45 4.90
CA GLU A 666 -31.61 -15.15 3.81
C GLU A 666 -32.36 -16.36 4.35
N ARG A 667 -33.61 -16.57 3.90
CA ARG A 667 -34.39 -17.77 4.23
C ARG A 667 -33.70 -19.03 3.70
N VAL A 668 -33.65 -20.08 4.53
CA VAL A 668 -33.10 -21.39 4.19
C VAL A 668 -34.13 -22.50 4.45
N PRO A 669 -34.04 -23.65 3.74
CA PRO A 669 -34.98 -24.75 3.93
C PRO A 669 -34.96 -25.29 5.37
N VAL A 670 -36.13 -25.32 6.00
CA VAL A 670 -36.31 -25.84 7.38
C VAL A 670 -36.03 -27.34 7.49
N ASP A 671 -36.15 -28.07 6.37
CA ASP A 671 -35.91 -29.51 6.33
C ASP A 671 -34.45 -29.93 6.28
N SER A 672 -33.53 -28.97 6.09
CA SER A 672 -32.10 -29.27 6.03
C SER A 672 -31.58 -29.84 7.36
N SER A 673 -30.65 -30.80 7.26
CA SER A 673 -30.08 -31.49 8.43
C SER A 673 -29.43 -30.52 9.42
N ILE A 674 -28.77 -29.47 8.91
CA ILE A 674 -28.12 -28.45 9.72
C ILE A 674 -29.13 -27.59 10.49
N VAL A 675 -30.26 -27.22 9.88
CA VAL A 675 -31.32 -26.46 10.56
C VAL A 675 -31.96 -27.31 11.65
N LYS A 676 -32.25 -28.59 11.36
CA LYS A 676 -32.75 -29.53 12.38
C LYS A 676 -31.77 -29.67 13.55
N GLN A 677 -30.47 -29.77 13.27
CA GLN A 677 -29.42 -29.80 14.29
C GLN A 677 -29.41 -28.52 15.14
N VAL A 678 -29.47 -27.35 14.50
CA VAL A 678 -29.49 -26.04 15.17
C VAL A 678 -30.70 -25.91 16.08
N VAL A 679 -31.90 -26.23 15.61
CA VAL A 679 -33.13 -26.15 16.41
C VAL A 679 -33.10 -27.13 17.57
N ASN A 680 -32.68 -28.38 17.34
CA ASN A 680 -32.57 -29.38 18.40
C ASN A 680 -31.56 -28.96 19.48
N TYR A 681 -30.46 -28.31 19.10
CA TYR A 681 -29.54 -27.71 20.06
C TYR A 681 -30.23 -26.66 20.95
N VAL A 682 -31.05 -25.78 20.38
CA VAL A 682 -31.78 -24.77 21.17
C VAL A 682 -32.79 -25.42 22.12
N VAL A 683 -33.56 -26.42 21.66
CA VAL A 683 -34.50 -27.16 22.53
C VAL A 683 -33.76 -27.85 23.67
N ASN A 684 -32.62 -28.50 23.38
CA ASN A 684 -31.79 -29.13 24.41
C ASN A 684 -31.20 -28.10 25.39
N PHE A 685 -30.79 -26.94 24.89
CA PHE A 685 -30.33 -25.84 25.73
C PHE A 685 -31.44 -25.35 26.66
N ILE A 686 -32.66 -25.13 26.16
CA ILE A 686 -33.82 -24.76 26.99
C ILE A 686 -34.07 -25.81 28.08
N ASN A 687 -34.07 -27.09 27.72
CA ASN A 687 -34.24 -28.17 28.70
C ASN A 687 -33.12 -28.18 29.74
N SER A 688 -31.87 -27.91 29.34
CA SER A 688 -30.75 -27.81 30.29
C SER A 688 -30.95 -26.70 31.31
N LEU A 689 -31.53 -25.56 30.91
CA LEU A 689 -31.87 -24.46 31.83
C LEU A 689 -32.98 -24.88 32.81
N LEU A 690 -33.98 -25.61 32.34
CA LEU A 690 -35.05 -26.15 33.19
C LEU A 690 -34.53 -27.26 34.13
N GLU A 691 -33.52 -28.01 33.72
CA GLU A 691 -32.97 -29.15 34.47
C GLU A 691 -31.86 -28.75 35.46
N GLU A 692 -31.30 -27.54 35.33
CA GLU A 692 -30.21 -27.02 36.20
C GLU A 692 -30.63 -26.95 37.68
N ARG A 693 -31.90 -26.63 37.95
CA ARG A 693 -32.43 -26.42 39.30
C ARG A 693 -33.45 -27.49 39.68
N LYS A 694 -33.39 -27.96 40.94
CA LYS A 694 -34.23 -29.05 41.47
C LYS A 694 -35.74 -28.80 41.28
N LYS A 695 -36.23 -27.58 41.55
CA LYS A 695 -37.67 -27.27 41.48
C LYS A 695 -38.15 -27.30 40.02
N PRO A 696 -37.66 -26.47 39.07
CA PRO A 696 -38.08 -26.52 37.67
C PRO A 696 -37.95 -27.93 37.04
N LYS A 697 -36.85 -28.65 37.32
CA LYS A 697 -36.65 -30.03 36.85
C LYS A 697 -37.79 -30.98 37.22
N ARG A 698 -38.34 -30.82 38.42
CA ARG A 698 -39.41 -31.67 38.95
C ARG A 698 -40.79 -31.26 38.43
N VAL A 699 -41.04 -29.95 38.30
CA VAL A 699 -42.40 -29.41 38.08
C VAL A 699 -42.68 -28.99 36.65
N CYS A 700 -41.67 -28.81 35.80
CA CYS A 700 -41.84 -28.51 34.39
C CYS A 700 -41.78 -29.80 33.54
N HIS A 701 -42.58 -29.86 32.49
CA HIS A 701 -42.44 -30.84 31.42
C HIS A 701 -41.14 -30.61 30.65
N ARG A 702 -40.49 -31.70 30.23
CA ARG A 702 -39.37 -31.62 29.29
C ARG A 702 -39.92 -31.32 27.91
N LEU A 703 -39.35 -30.33 27.24
CA LEU A 703 -39.82 -29.88 25.93
C LEU A 703 -39.21 -30.73 24.81
N SER A 704 -39.98 -30.95 23.75
CA SER A 704 -39.53 -31.53 22.49
C SER A 704 -39.84 -30.59 21.33
N LEU A 705 -39.09 -30.71 20.23
CA LEU A 705 -39.39 -29.97 19.00
C LEU A 705 -40.72 -30.45 18.43
N LYS A 706 -41.68 -29.53 18.23
CA LYS A 706 -42.96 -29.79 17.57
C LYS A 706 -42.87 -29.51 16.08
N GLU A 707 -42.40 -28.32 15.71
CA GLU A 707 -42.37 -27.86 14.32
C GLU A 707 -41.33 -26.75 14.13
N ILE A 708 -40.67 -26.68 12.97
CA ILE A 708 -39.80 -25.55 12.59
C ILE A 708 -40.60 -24.65 11.65
N LYS A 709 -40.82 -23.39 12.03
CA LYS A 709 -41.61 -22.43 11.25
C LYS A 709 -40.77 -21.71 10.22
N THR A 710 -39.64 -21.15 10.64
CA THR A 710 -38.73 -20.43 9.75
C THR A 710 -37.29 -20.67 10.14
N ALA A 711 -36.41 -20.61 9.15
CA ALA A 711 -34.97 -20.59 9.34
C ALA A 711 -34.37 -19.59 8.36
N GLN A 712 -33.51 -18.73 8.89
CA GLN A 712 -32.75 -17.74 8.15
C GLN A 712 -31.28 -17.87 8.50
N MET A 713 -30.42 -17.49 7.57
CA MET A 713 -28.98 -17.59 7.69
C MET A 713 -28.33 -16.28 7.25
N GLU A 714 -27.29 -15.86 7.96
CA GLU A 714 -26.48 -14.71 7.54
C GLU A 714 -25.61 -15.06 6.34
N LEU A 715 -25.84 -14.35 5.24
CA LEU A 715 -25.13 -14.51 3.97
C LEU A 715 -24.91 -13.15 3.29
N PRO A 716 -23.88 -13.03 2.44
CA PRO A 716 -23.74 -11.86 1.56
C PRO A 716 -24.97 -11.73 0.67
N ASN A 717 -25.26 -10.52 0.18
CA ASN A 717 -26.41 -10.35 -0.71
C ASN A 717 -26.31 -11.18 -2.01
N LYS A 718 -27.46 -11.42 -2.65
CA LYS A 718 -27.55 -12.25 -3.87
C LYS A 718 -26.64 -11.80 -5.01
N LYS A 719 -26.34 -10.50 -5.16
CA LYS A 719 -25.44 -10.03 -6.23
C LYS A 719 -23.99 -10.40 -5.95
N VAL A 720 -23.53 -10.35 -4.70
CA VAL A 720 -22.21 -10.88 -4.32
C VAL A 720 -22.12 -12.38 -4.61
N GLN A 721 -23.12 -13.14 -4.15
CA GLN A 721 -23.18 -14.60 -4.34
C GLN A 721 -23.29 -15.02 -5.82
N ARG A 722 -23.68 -14.11 -6.72
CA ARG A 722 -23.76 -14.36 -8.16
C ARG A 722 -22.66 -13.68 -8.96
N PHE A 723 -21.89 -12.77 -8.37
CA PHE A 723 -20.87 -12.04 -9.09
C PHE A 723 -19.83 -13.01 -9.67
N LYS A 724 -19.62 -12.93 -10.98
CA LYS A 724 -18.66 -13.76 -11.70
C LYS A 724 -17.38 -12.98 -11.99
N ASN A 725 -17.50 -11.85 -12.68
CA ASN A 725 -16.41 -10.98 -13.08
C ASN A 725 -16.96 -9.63 -13.55
N SER A 726 -16.07 -8.66 -13.74
CA SER A 726 -16.40 -7.38 -14.36
C SER A 726 -16.11 -7.38 -15.86
N LEU A 727 -16.66 -6.39 -16.57
CA LEU A 727 -16.38 -6.13 -17.99
C LEU A 727 -16.25 -4.63 -18.27
N ALA A 728 -15.61 -4.29 -19.38
CA ALA A 728 -15.49 -2.91 -19.83
C ALA A 728 -16.86 -2.34 -20.27
N ASN A 729 -17.13 -1.09 -19.92
CA ASN A 729 -18.30 -0.36 -20.40
C ASN A 729 -17.91 1.07 -20.81
N ARG A 730 -18.91 1.92 -21.11
CA ARG A 730 -18.66 3.31 -21.54
C ARG A 730 -17.98 4.16 -20.47
N LYS A 731 -18.10 3.84 -19.18
CA LYS A 731 -17.53 4.63 -18.08
C LYS A 731 -16.09 4.23 -17.73
N CYS A 732 -15.82 2.94 -17.58
CA CYS A 732 -14.46 2.44 -17.30
C CYS A 732 -14.25 1.00 -17.78
N ASP A 733 -13.00 0.52 -17.70
CA ASP A 733 -12.60 -0.79 -18.23
C ASP A 733 -13.02 -1.98 -17.36
N SER A 734 -13.52 -1.74 -16.14
CA SER A 734 -14.02 -2.78 -15.23
C SER A 734 -15.31 -2.39 -14.48
N CYS A 735 -16.15 -1.53 -15.08
CA CYS A 735 -17.36 -1.00 -14.42
C CYS A 735 -18.65 -1.76 -14.77
N GLY A 736 -18.62 -2.68 -15.74
CA GLY A 736 -19.75 -3.56 -16.03
C GLY A 736 -19.72 -4.82 -15.17
N VAL A 737 -20.89 -5.40 -14.90
CA VAL A 737 -21.04 -6.54 -13.98
C VAL A 737 -21.59 -7.76 -14.69
N VAL A 738 -20.95 -8.91 -14.51
CA VAL A 738 -21.47 -10.21 -14.95
C VAL A 738 -21.94 -11.02 -13.75
N LEU A 739 -23.23 -11.39 -13.76
CA LEU A 739 -23.82 -12.27 -12.75
C LEU A 739 -24.02 -13.68 -13.31
N GLY A 740 -23.52 -14.68 -12.61
CA GLY A 740 -23.71 -16.09 -12.89
C GLY A 740 -24.75 -16.75 -12.00
N GLN A 741 -24.56 -18.06 -11.80
CA GLN A 741 -25.28 -18.85 -10.80
C GLN A 741 -24.83 -18.47 -9.38
N LYS A 742 -25.64 -18.84 -8.38
CA LYS A 742 -25.33 -18.64 -6.96
C LYS A 742 -24.18 -19.59 -6.57
N ASP A 743 -23.17 -19.11 -5.87
CA ASP A 743 -22.09 -19.98 -5.39
C ASP A 743 -22.60 -21.03 -4.41
N GLU A 744 -21.84 -22.13 -4.31
CA GLU A 744 -21.99 -23.06 -3.20
C GLU A 744 -21.69 -22.37 -1.87
N ASN A 745 -22.62 -22.51 -0.91
CA ASN A 745 -22.47 -21.93 0.41
C ASN A 745 -21.56 -22.79 1.30
N ASN A 746 -20.26 -22.59 1.17
CA ASN A 746 -19.26 -23.24 2.02
C ASN A 746 -19.16 -22.69 3.45
N LEU A 747 -19.95 -21.67 3.81
CA LEU A 747 -20.05 -21.07 5.14
C LEU A 747 -21.24 -21.60 5.96
N ILE A 748 -21.98 -22.59 5.44
CA ILE A 748 -23.18 -23.17 6.08
C ILE A 748 -22.97 -23.66 7.52
N LYS A 749 -21.72 -24.01 7.90
CA LYS A 749 -21.34 -24.48 9.24
C LYS A 749 -20.62 -23.42 10.09
N ASP A 750 -20.51 -22.20 9.58
CA ASP A 750 -19.62 -21.15 10.10
C ASP A 750 -20.30 -19.78 10.05
N THR A 751 -21.62 -19.75 10.26
CA THR A 751 -22.47 -18.56 10.15
C THR A 751 -23.55 -18.53 11.24
N LEU A 752 -24.21 -17.38 11.40
CA LEU A 752 -25.36 -17.21 12.28
C LEU A 752 -26.64 -17.69 11.59
N TYR A 753 -27.45 -18.41 12.35
CA TYR A 753 -28.82 -18.76 12.01
C TYR A 753 -29.78 -17.99 12.91
N GLN A 754 -30.90 -17.54 12.35
CA GLN A 754 -32.06 -17.11 13.10
C GLN A 754 -33.20 -18.08 12.80
N ILE A 755 -33.75 -18.70 13.83
CA ILE A 755 -34.76 -19.75 13.71
C ILE A 755 -36.00 -19.39 14.49
N GLN A 756 -37.15 -19.82 13.97
CA GLN A 756 -38.41 -19.80 14.69
C GLN A 756 -39.02 -21.20 14.70
N PHE A 757 -39.44 -21.68 15.87
CA PHE A 757 -39.90 -23.05 16.05
C PHE A 757 -40.91 -23.18 17.19
N LEU A 758 -41.73 -24.22 17.11
CA LEU A 758 -42.69 -24.63 18.14
C LEU A 758 -42.12 -25.77 18.98
N THR A 759 -42.39 -25.78 20.28
CA THR A 759 -42.15 -26.95 21.14
C THR A 759 -43.44 -27.56 21.66
N SER A 760 -43.34 -28.81 22.10
CA SER A 760 -44.40 -29.57 22.78
C SER A 760 -43.90 -29.97 24.17
N PRO A 761 -44.76 -30.09 25.20
CA PRO A 761 -46.22 -29.93 25.19
C PRO A 761 -46.72 -28.49 25.42
N ASN A 762 -45.83 -27.51 25.55
CA ASN A 762 -46.19 -26.13 25.90
C ASN A 762 -46.71 -25.28 24.72
N ASP A 763 -46.78 -25.86 23.52
CA ASP A 763 -47.10 -25.19 22.25
C ASP A 763 -46.33 -23.88 22.03
N GLY A 764 -45.10 -23.83 22.52
CA GLY A 764 -44.39 -22.57 22.61
C GLY A 764 -43.69 -22.12 21.37
N PHE A 765 -43.93 -20.87 20.95
CA PHE A 765 -43.31 -20.28 19.78
C PHE A 765 -42.06 -19.50 20.17
N TYR A 766 -40.91 -20.00 19.75
CA TYR A 766 -39.61 -19.46 20.10
C TYR A 766 -38.91 -18.86 18.90
N GLU A 767 -38.16 -17.80 19.14
CA GLU A 767 -37.15 -17.25 18.24
C GLU A 767 -35.77 -17.33 18.91
N ALA A 768 -34.77 -17.78 18.17
CA ALA A 768 -33.40 -17.86 18.66
C ALA A 768 -32.39 -17.56 17.55
N SER A 769 -31.29 -16.90 17.93
CA SER A 769 -30.10 -16.75 17.10
C SER A 769 -29.02 -17.73 17.56
N VAL A 770 -28.47 -18.51 16.62
CA VAL A 770 -27.48 -19.55 16.89
C VAL A 770 -26.28 -19.34 15.98
N GLN A 771 -25.10 -19.14 16.55
CA GLN A 771 -23.85 -19.09 15.81
C GLN A 771 -23.28 -20.50 15.66
N LEU A 772 -23.02 -20.91 14.43
CA LEU A 772 -22.19 -22.08 14.16
C LEU A 772 -20.72 -21.68 14.00
N LYS A 773 -19.82 -22.50 14.53
CA LYS A 773 -18.37 -22.47 14.27
C LYS A 773 -17.89 -23.90 14.05
N GLY A 774 -17.42 -24.24 12.86
CA GLY A 774 -17.07 -25.61 12.48
C GLY A 774 -18.25 -26.59 12.61
N GLY A 775 -19.49 -26.09 12.57
CA GLY A 775 -20.71 -26.86 12.81
C GLY A 775 -21.08 -27.02 14.29
N VAL A 776 -20.29 -26.45 15.22
CA VAL A 776 -20.61 -26.43 16.65
C VAL A 776 -21.53 -25.24 16.95
N PRO A 777 -22.77 -25.48 17.42
CA PRO A 777 -23.72 -24.42 17.72
C PRO A 777 -23.46 -23.74 19.06
N SER A 778 -23.73 -22.44 19.12
CA SER A 778 -23.73 -21.63 20.35
C SER A 778 -24.85 -20.60 20.29
N ILE A 779 -25.60 -20.43 21.38
CA ILE A 779 -26.65 -19.40 21.46
C ILE A 779 -26.01 -18.00 21.39
N LYS A 780 -26.58 -17.12 20.57
CA LYS A 780 -26.25 -15.69 20.51
C LYS A 780 -27.44 -14.86 20.99
N GLY A 781 -27.23 -14.09 22.06
CA GLY A 781 -28.30 -13.33 22.69
C GLY A 781 -29.22 -14.22 23.54
N ALA A 782 -30.44 -13.74 23.80
CA ALA A 782 -31.45 -14.48 24.55
C ALA A 782 -32.41 -15.22 23.60
N ILE A 783 -32.93 -16.37 24.05
CA ILE A 783 -34.04 -17.04 23.38
C ILE A 783 -35.34 -16.31 23.76
N SER A 784 -36.10 -15.91 22.74
CA SER A 784 -37.36 -15.19 22.91
C SER A 784 -38.53 -16.16 22.77
N ARG A 785 -39.50 -16.07 23.70
CA ARG A 785 -40.85 -16.62 23.51
C ARG A 785 -41.68 -15.51 22.88
N VAL A 786 -42.17 -15.73 21.66
CA VAL A 786 -42.80 -14.68 20.85
C VAL A 786 -44.32 -14.64 20.98
N ASP A 787 -44.92 -15.65 21.63
CA ASP A 787 -46.33 -15.76 21.98
C ASP A 787 -46.56 -15.70 23.51
N THR A 788 -47.80 -15.45 23.91
CA THR A 788 -48.20 -15.41 25.33
C THR A 788 -48.22 -16.79 25.94
N TYR A 789 -47.60 -16.97 27.11
CA TYR A 789 -47.52 -18.25 27.82
C TYR A 789 -48.45 -18.35 29.05
N GLY A 790 -49.20 -17.30 29.39
CA GLY A 790 -50.25 -17.32 30.42
C GLY A 790 -49.87 -18.04 31.71
N ASP A 791 -50.73 -18.97 32.15
CA ASP A 791 -50.55 -19.75 33.37
C ASP A 791 -49.66 -21.00 33.19
N GLN A 792 -49.08 -21.23 32.01
CA GLN A 792 -48.21 -22.39 31.75
C GLN A 792 -47.07 -22.57 32.78
N PRO A 793 -46.41 -21.51 33.30
CA PRO A 793 -45.33 -21.64 34.28
C PRO A 793 -45.76 -21.39 35.73
N ARG A 794 -47.05 -21.49 36.08
CA ARG A 794 -47.59 -21.16 37.42
C ARG A 794 -46.85 -21.82 38.59
N CYS A 795 -46.34 -23.04 38.40
CA CYS A 795 -45.57 -23.80 39.39
C CYS A 795 -44.19 -23.20 39.72
N ILE A 796 -43.66 -22.30 38.89
CA ILE A 796 -42.35 -21.65 39.08
C ILE A 796 -42.41 -20.11 39.06
N GLN A 797 -43.59 -19.52 38.88
CA GLN A 797 -43.77 -18.09 38.64
C GLN A 797 -43.14 -17.21 39.75
N ASP A 798 -43.22 -17.63 41.01
CA ASP A 798 -42.74 -16.84 42.15
C ASP A 798 -41.27 -17.12 42.50
N THR A 799 -40.64 -18.12 41.88
CA THR A 799 -39.28 -18.55 42.29
C THR A 799 -38.26 -18.65 41.16
N HIS A 800 -38.68 -18.73 39.89
CA HIS A 800 -37.78 -18.83 38.73
C HIS A 800 -38.33 -18.02 37.54
N VAL A 801 -38.58 -16.73 37.76
CA VAL A 801 -39.17 -15.80 36.77
C VAL A 801 -38.48 -15.87 35.40
N HIS A 802 -37.15 -15.97 35.39
CA HIS A 802 -36.33 -16.05 34.17
C HIS A 802 -36.58 -17.31 33.30
N LEU A 803 -37.19 -18.36 33.86
CA LEU A 803 -37.53 -19.62 33.17
C LEU A 803 -39.03 -19.71 32.80
N MET A 804 -39.86 -18.74 33.19
CA MET A 804 -41.30 -18.77 32.95
C MET A 804 -41.65 -18.95 31.47
N LYS A 805 -40.90 -18.29 30.59
CA LYS A 805 -41.08 -18.39 29.14
C LYS A 805 -40.86 -19.79 28.55
N PHE A 806 -40.26 -20.71 29.31
CA PHE A 806 -39.95 -22.08 28.88
C PHE A 806 -40.83 -23.13 29.56
N CYS A 807 -41.13 -22.95 30.85
CA CYS A 807 -41.78 -23.98 31.65
C CYS A 807 -43.25 -24.17 31.29
N TYR A 808 -43.65 -25.45 31.17
CA TYR A 808 -45.04 -25.87 31.19
C TYR A 808 -45.21 -26.84 32.34
N CYS A 809 -46.04 -26.47 33.31
CA CYS A 809 -46.19 -27.21 34.55
C CYS A 809 -46.81 -28.59 34.32
N ARG A 810 -46.33 -29.56 35.11
CA ARG A 810 -46.77 -30.96 35.04
C ARG A 810 -48.18 -31.21 35.50
#